data_AF-A0A352UBF7-F1
#
_entry.id   AF-A0A352UBF7-F1
#
_cell.length_a   1.000
_cell.length_b   1.000
_cell.length_c   1.000
_cell.angle_alpha   90.00
_cell.angle_beta   90.00
_cell.angle_gamma   90.00
#
_symmetry.space_group_name_H-M   'P 1'
#
loop_
_entity.id
_entity.type
_entity.pdbx_description
1 polymer ?
#
loop_
_entity_poly.entity_id
_entity_poly.type
_entity_poly.pdbx_seq_one_letter_code
_entity_poly.pdbx_strand_id
1 'polypeptide(L)'
;LAVSLSGTLPYFNNVTGGSLLPVAFNWVPFVTALGAGLLCLLVFVVPGVLGARAGLIVHKLRSSRPPSVPFVQRYYIDIGLLAIGGVLFWELQARGELVSGGLFDQPDVNEALLVAPVLFLLVVALLFFRIFPMFVRYIGGESQSLVDRIATVTLIALVLALAVREIRADDRTGWIPQGAILAGVAAAYYATARADSWKFRVLGLLAQAALIALFIWSEPIDPEQSSVLFAASIAVTLIVPLQLLYYALTAFARRAPVWVSMTLWHMARNPLQYSWLILLLVLVSGIGILATTVGATLDRSYEERIRYEVGADVRVSGLPAYFGRRDGGIKNIYGSLDGVDTLSLALRSGGRVGSGDQGVPFSLLALESEGFDVWYRDDFSTVPLNNLLAQLGRQDPVEPILIPENATQIRIWANPAEYYQLVFLWIVLQDQTGRTRIVTMQELGFPGWHLMSANLPDDMVGPLRVLAIQINEPGFGAVGTVGSAVFDNLHAVIGSTGEELLLDDFENNLDWIPLATSAIRSDELALVSDVVHDGESAAWFSFGKETNRGTRGFRRASGNGRIPVIASSSFARAAGASRGSVLIVGVSAGLVPIEVVDVVEYFPTMDPIGGGFLIFDLPTLLSYVNGLNPIAEAGVNEFFLSADDDDGLKVFRQVSALVRNQGHVTGAQPELEALEQNPLITAGWRAMVIAAMLIIVFTAGLGYVVYLLAFTERSIGEMAALRSLGLSSKQTAGLIGLEHLMVAFIGLGIGTWAGFQMSRMMVSAVTLTDSGGRVLPPFVLTTDWTIMGPLYGVLLLIFVGALYSLGRRMIHLDLHRLSRFEG
;
A
#
# COMPACT_ATOMS: atom_id res chain seq x y z
N LEU A 1 -10.75 39.56 14.92
CA LEU A 1 -11.30 39.68 16.29
C LEU A 1 -11.77 38.33 16.84
N ALA A 2 -12.75 37.66 16.22
CA ALA A 2 -13.19 36.32 16.66
C ALA A 2 -12.06 35.26 16.68
N VAL A 3 -11.21 35.22 15.65
CA VAL A 3 -10.04 34.32 15.58
C VAL A 3 -9.02 34.64 16.69
N SER A 4 -8.79 35.92 16.98
CA SER A 4 -7.85 36.32 18.04
C SER A 4 -8.36 35.94 19.43
N LEU A 5 -9.67 36.12 19.66
CA LEU A 5 -10.37 35.71 20.89
C LEU A 5 -10.42 34.19 21.07
N SER A 6 -10.38 33.39 19.99
CA SER A 6 -10.34 31.93 20.13
C SER A 6 -9.09 31.43 20.87
N GLY A 7 -8.02 32.24 20.93
CA GLY A 7 -6.83 31.94 21.72
C GLY A 7 -7.06 31.84 23.23
N THR A 8 -8.16 32.40 23.75
CA THR A 8 -8.51 32.30 25.18
C THR A 8 -9.36 31.07 25.51
N LEU A 9 -9.72 30.24 24.51
CA LEU A 9 -10.47 29.01 24.75
C LEU A 9 -9.56 27.93 25.37
N PRO A 10 -10.11 27.01 26.19
CA PRO A 10 -9.33 25.95 26.84
C PRO A 10 -8.47 25.13 25.86
N TYR A 11 -8.95 24.94 24.64
CA TYR A 11 -8.28 24.21 23.56
C TYR A 11 -6.95 24.83 23.10
N PHE A 12 -6.78 26.16 23.24
CA PHE A 12 -5.57 26.87 22.81
C PHE A 12 -4.63 27.20 23.99
N ASN A 13 -5.03 26.87 25.22
CA ASN A 13 -4.34 27.30 26.45
C ASN A 13 -2.88 26.82 26.51
N ASN A 14 -2.57 25.64 25.96
CA ASN A 14 -1.20 25.11 25.91
C ASN A 14 -0.29 25.88 24.93
N VAL A 15 -0.86 26.54 23.92
CA VAL A 15 -0.12 27.28 22.89
C VAL A 15 -0.07 28.78 23.21
N THR A 16 -1.16 29.34 23.74
CA THR A 16 -1.29 30.77 24.01
C THR A 16 -1.05 31.15 25.48
N GLY A 17 -1.02 30.19 26.40
CA GLY A 17 -1.00 30.47 27.84
C GLY A 17 -2.21 31.28 28.31
N GLY A 18 -3.35 31.17 27.62
CA GLY A 18 -4.56 31.95 27.88
C GLY A 18 -4.56 33.35 27.26
N SER A 19 -3.55 33.68 26.43
CA SER A 19 -3.48 34.95 25.70
C SER A 19 -4.22 34.89 24.35
N LEU A 20 -4.42 36.06 23.74
CA LEU A 20 -5.04 36.16 22.41
C LEU A 20 -4.12 35.58 21.34
N LEU A 21 -4.68 34.90 20.33
CA LEU A 21 -3.91 34.44 19.18
C LEU A 21 -3.39 35.65 18.39
N PRO A 22 -2.09 35.68 18.02
CA PRO A 22 -1.54 36.72 17.16
C PRO A 22 -2.10 36.57 15.75
N VAL A 23 -2.98 37.49 15.36
CA VAL A 23 -3.60 37.51 14.03
C VAL A 23 -2.91 38.56 13.17
N ALA A 24 -2.09 38.11 12.22
CA ALA A 24 -1.53 38.96 11.18
C ALA A 24 -2.51 39.05 9.99
N PHE A 25 -2.99 40.25 9.67
CA PHE A 25 -3.80 40.46 8.48
C PHE A 25 -2.89 40.66 7.27
N ASN A 26 -2.85 39.67 6.39
CA ASN A 26 -2.30 39.83 5.06
C ASN A 26 -3.41 40.34 4.12
N TRP A 27 -3.11 41.36 3.31
CA TRP A 27 -4.07 41.94 2.35
C TRP A 27 -4.20 41.11 1.07
N VAL A 28 -3.22 40.24 0.76
CA VAL A 28 -3.19 39.43 -0.46
C VAL A 28 -4.44 38.54 -0.62
N PRO A 29 -4.92 37.80 0.42
CA PRO A 29 -6.17 37.04 0.33
C PRO A 29 -7.40 37.88 -0.01
N PHE A 30 -7.48 39.12 0.50
CA PHE A 30 -8.61 40.01 0.23
C PHE A 30 -8.60 40.54 -1.19
N VAL A 31 -7.43 40.94 -1.70
CA VAL A 31 -7.28 41.41 -3.08
C VAL A 31 -7.54 40.27 -4.06
N THR A 32 -7.01 39.08 -3.79
CA THR A 32 -7.26 37.89 -4.63
C THR A 32 -8.73 37.48 -4.60
N ALA A 33 -9.39 37.47 -3.43
CA ALA A 33 -10.82 37.21 -3.32
C ALA A 33 -11.66 38.26 -4.07
N LEU A 34 -11.31 39.55 -3.97
CA LEU A 34 -11.98 40.62 -4.71
C LEU A 34 -11.80 40.45 -6.22
N GLY A 35 -10.58 40.14 -6.68
CA GLY A 35 -10.28 39.88 -8.09
C GLY A 35 -11.06 38.68 -8.63
N ALA A 36 -11.08 37.57 -7.89
CA ALA A 36 -11.87 36.39 -8.23
C ALA A 36 -13.37 36.70 -8.26
N GLY A 37 -13.88 37.45 -7.28
CA GLY A 37 -15.27 37.89 -7.22
C GLY A 37 -15.68 38.76 -8.41
N LEU A 38 -14.84 39.73 -8.80
CA LEU A 38 -15.05 40.56 -9.98
C LEU A 38 -15.04 39.74 -11.27
N LEU A 39 -14.11 38.78 -11.38
CA LEU A 39 -14.04 37.87 -12.52
C LEU A 39 -15.31 37.01 -12.63
N CYS A 40 -15.76 36.40 -11.52
CA CYS A 40 -17.02 35.65 -11.46
C CYS A 40 -18.21 36.53 -11.86
N LEU A 41 -18.29 37.76 -11.35
CA LEU A 41 -19.34 38.71 -11.69
C LEU A 41 -19.33 39.04 -13.19
N LEU A 42 -18.16 39.28 -13.79
CA LEU A 42 -18.03 39.51 -15.22
C LEU A 42 -18.50 38.31 -16.04
N VAL A 43 -18.08 37.10 -15.64
CA VAL A 43 -18.48 35.84 -16.32
C VAL A 43 -20.01 35.64 -16.28
N PHE A 44 -20.68 36.03 -15.21
CA PHE A 44 -22.15 35.94 -15.12
C PHE A 44 -22.88 37.08 -15.86
N VAL A 45 -22.40 38.33 -15.73
CA VAL A 45 -23.11 39.52 -16.24
C VAL A 45 -22.92 39.68 -17.75
N VAL A 46 -21.72 39.44 -18.28
CA VAL A 46 -21.40 39.71 -19.69
C VAL A 46 -22.29 38.92 -20.65
N PRO A 47 -22.50 37.59 -20.51
CA PRO A 47 -23.41 36.86 -21.39
C PRO A 47 -24.85 37.36 -21.30
N GLY A 48 -25.32 37.73 -20.10
CA GLY A 48 -26.66 38.28 -19.88
C GLY A 48 -26.87 39.62 -20.57
N VAL A 49 -25.90 40.54 -20.45
CA VAL A 49 -25.93 41.86 -21.10
C VAL A 49 -25.82 41.74 -22.62
N LEU A 50 -24.94 40.88 -23.13
CA LEU A 50 -24.82 40.62 -24.57
C LEU A 50 -26.09 39.97 -25.14
N GLY A 51 -26.74 39.09 -24.37
CA GLY A 51 -28.02 38.48 -24.72
C GLY A 51 -29.18 39.48 -24.77
N ALA A 52 -29.25 40.39 -23.80
CA ALA A 52 -30.30 41.42 -23.72
C ALA A 52 -30.24 42.44 -24.88
N ARG A 53 -29.07 42.64 -25.49
CA ARG A 53 -28.90 43.52 -26.66
C ARG A 53 -29.42 42.92 -27.96
N ALA A 54 -29.73 41.62 -28.02
CA ALA A 54 -30.37 41.01 -29.19
C ALA A 54 -31.87 41.31 -29.17
N GLY A 55 -32.38 42.04 -30.17
CA GLY A 55 -33.78 42.48 -30.21
C GLY A 55 -34.81 41.34 -30.03
N LEU A 56 -35.96 41.65 -29.43
CA LEU A 56 -37.05 40.71 -29.08
C LEU A 56 -37.45 39.76 -30.23
N ILE A 57 -37.37 40.22 -31.48
CA ILE A 57 -37.67 39.44 -32.69
C ILE A 57 -36.63 38.33 -32.92
N VAL A 58 -35.34 38.62 -32.69
CA VAL A 58 -34.26 37.62 -32.78
C VAL A 58 -34.37 36.59 -31.66
N HIS A 59 -34.89 36.99 -30.49
CA HIS A 59 -35.15 36.07 -29.38
C HIS A 59 -36.29 35.08 -29.71
N LYS A 60 -37.42 35.55 -30.27
CA LYS A 60 -38.52 34.69 -30.76
C LYS A 60 -38.12 33.80 -31.95
N LEU A 61 -37.27 34.29 -32.85
CA LEU A 61 -36.74 33.48 -33.95
C LEU A 61 -35.74 32.41 -33.46
N ARG A 62 -34.98 32.69 -32.40
CA ARG A 62 -34.08 31.71 -31.76
C ARG A 62 -34.82 30.67 -30.95
N SER A 63 -35.93 31.01 -30.30
CA SER A 63 -36.76 30.03 -29.57
C SER A 63 -37.46 29.02 -30.49
N SER A 64 -37.54 29.31 -31.79
CA SER A 64 -38.12 28.43 -32.81
C SER A 64 -37.07 27.52 -33.49
N ARG A 65 -35.78 27.69 -33.19
CA ARG A 65 -34.68 26.88 -33.73
C ARG A 65 -34.18 25.90 -32.66
N PRO A 66 -33.74 24.68 -33.03
CA PRO A 66 -33.15 23.74 -32.10
C PRO A 66 -31.99 24.40 -31.32
N PRO A 67 -31.79 24.04 -30.04
CA PRO A 67 -30.75 24.64 -29.21
C PRO A 67 -29.39 24.50 -29.90
N SER A 68 -28.73 25.63 -30.14
CA SER A 68 -27.40 25.65 -30.76
C SER A 68 -26.36 25.08 -29.80
N VAL A 69 -25.45 24.28 -30.33
CA VAL A 69 -24.29 23.74 -29.59
C VAL A 69 -23.57 24.87 -28.83
N PRO A 70 -23.24 24.70 -27.54
CA PRO A 70 -22.54 25.71 -26.75
C PRO A 70 -21.26 26.20 -27.44
N PHE A 71 -20.91 27.47 -27.27
CA PHE A 71 -19.72 28.09 -27.89
C PHE A 71 -18.45 27.26 -27.69
N VAL A 72 -18.21 26.78 -26.46
CA VAL A 72 -17.04 25.98 -26.08
C VAL A 72 -16.96 24.68 -26.89
N GLN A 73 -18.08 23.98 -27.05
CA GLN A 73 -18.16 22.74 -27.83
C GLN A 73 -18.08 22.99 -29.34
N ARG A 74 -18.66 24.11 -29.81
CA ARG A 74 -18.67 24.49 -31.22
C ARG A 74 -17.27 24.73 -31.77
N TYR A 75 -16.39 25.33 -30.98
CA TYR A 75 -15.00 25.62 -31.35
C TYR A 75 -14.00 24.57 -30.83
N TYR A 76 -14.48 23.44 -30.30
CA TYR A 76 -13.65 22.35 -29.76
C TYR A 76 -12.66 22.79 -28.67
N ILE A 77 -12.97 23.89 -27.96
CA ILE A 77 -12.15 24.40 -26.84
C ILE A 77 -12.18 23.39 -25.69
N ASP A 78 -13.30 22.68 -25.53
CA ASP A 78 -13.43 21.57 -24.59
C ASP A 78 -12.40 20.45 -24.85
N ILE A 79 -12.17 20.08 -26.12
CA ILE A 79 -11.15 19.08 -26.47
C ILE A 79 -9.75 19.59 -26.15
N GLY A 80 -9.45 20.85 -26.46
CA GLY A 80 -8.15 21.45 -26.15
C GLY A 80 -7.85 21.41 -24.65
N LEU A 81 -8.83 21.77 -23.81
CA LEU A 81 -8.72 21.69 -22.36
C LEU A 81 -8.59 20.25 -21.85
N LEU A 82 -9.30 19.28 -22.45
CA LEU A 82 -9.16 17.86 -22.13
C LEU A 82 -7.77 17.32 -22.49
N ALA A 83 -7.20 17.75 -23.62
CA ALA A 83 -5.86 17.36 -24.03
C ALA A 83 -4.81 17.93 -23.05
N ILE A 84 -4.94 19.20 -22.66
CA ILE A 84 -4.06 19.83 -21.66
C ILE A 84 -4.20 19.09 -20.32
N GLY A 85 -5.42 18.88 -19.83
CA GLY A 85 -5.67 18.16 -18.58
C GLY A 85 -5.13 16.74 -18.60
N GLY A 86 -5.27 16.02 -19.73
CA GLY A 86 -4.72 14.69 -19.91
C GLY A 86 -3.19 14.65 -19.94
N VAL A 87 -2.54 15.63 -20.58
CA VAL A 87 -1.07 15.76 -20.57
C VAL A 87 -0.56 16.07 -19.17
N LEU A 88 -1.18 17.02 -18.47
CA LEU A 88 -0.83 17.35 -17.07
C LEU A 88 -0.99 16.11 -16.17
N PHE A 89 -2.06 15.36 -16.35
CA PHE A 89 -2.31 14.14 -15.56
C PHE A 89 -1.29 13.03 -15.89
N TRP A 90 -0.96 12.85 -17.16
CA TRP A 90 0.08 11.91 -17.58
C TRP A 90 1.45 12.28 -17.02
N GLU A 91 1.80 13.57 -17.03
CA GLU A 91 3.06 14.06 -16.47
C GLU A 91 3.14 13.82 -14.96
N LEU A 92 2.07 14.16 -14.21
CA LEU A 92 1.95 13.86 -12.79
C LEU A 92 2.17 12.37 -12.49
N GLN A 93 1.55 11.50 -13.29
CA GLN A 93 1.62 10.07 -13.06
C GLN A 93 2.95 9.44 -13.50
N ALA A 94 3.60 10.00 -14.53
CA ALA A 94 4.86 9.49 -15.07
C ALA A 94 6.09 9.99 -14.29
N ARG A 95 6.07 11.23 -13.81
CA ARG A 95 7.22 11.89 -13.18
C ARG A 95 7.07 12.06 -11.68
N GLY A 96 5.86 11.94 -11.13
CA GLY A 96 5.58 12.22 -9.73
C GLY A 96 5.68 13.70 -9.35
N GLU A 97 6.05 14.58 -10.29
CA GLU A 97 6.25 16.04 -10.15
C GLU A 97 5.81 16.73 -11.44
N LEU A 98 5.24 17.94 -11.32
CA LEU A 98 4.87 18.78 -12.47
C LEU A 98 5.86 19.94 -12.54
N VAL A 99 6.68 19.97 -13.60
CA VAL A 99 7.63 21.04 -13.92
C VAL A 99 8.66 21.32 -12.80
N SER A 100 9.94 21.05 -13.11
CA SER A 100 11.11 21.20 -12.21
C SER A 100 11.50 22.66 -11.91
N GLY A 101 10.54 23.53 -11.63
CA GLY A 101 10.72 24.92 -11.24
C GLY A 101 9.42 25.42 -10.63
N GLY A 102 9.33 25.36 -9.30
CA GLY A 102 8.12 25.70 -8.53
C GLY A 102 7.56 27.08 -8.87
N LEU A 103 6.24 27.25 -8.73
CA LEU A 103 5.60 28.56 -8.77
C LEU A 103 5.89 29.36 -7.49
N PHE A 104 6.27 28.68 -6.41
CA PHE A 104 6.75 29.25 -5.16
C PHE A 104 8.10 28.60 -4.79
N ASP A 105 9.07 29.37 -4.28
CA ASP A 105 10.47 28.98 -4.05
C ASP A 105 10.69 27.94 -2.91
N GLN A 106 9.82 26.94 -2.75
CA GLN A 106 9.91 25.91 -1.70
C GLN A 106 10.17 24.51 -2.30
N PRO A 107 11.33 23.89 -2.02
CA PRO A 107 11.77 22.65 -2.67
C PRO A 107 11.05 21.36 -2.24
N ASP A 108 10.15 21.39 -1.26
CA ASP A 108 9.62 20.16 -0.63
C ASP A 108 8.11 19.90 -0.85
N VAL A 109 7.39 20.81 -1.52
CA VAL A 109 5.95 20.64 -1.77
C VAL A 109 5.67 20.55 -3.27
N ASN A 110 5.16 19.40 -3.71
CA ASN A 110 4.67 19.26 -5.08
C ASN A 110 3.33 19.99 -5.26
N GLU A 111 3.42 21.28 -5.56
CA GLU A 111 2.30 22.21 -5.71
C GLU A 111 1.26 21.74 -6.73
N ALA A 112 1.68 21.02 -7.76
CA ALA A 112 0.78 20.59 -8.81
C ALA A 112 -0.13 19.45 -8.39
N LEU A 113 0.30 18.61 -7.44
CA LEU A 113 -0.57 17.60 -6.85
C LEU A 113 -1.68 18.23 -5.99
N LEU A 114 -1.48 19.43 -5.43
CA LEU A 114 -2.53 20.17 -4.73
C LEU A 114 -3.63 20.66 -5.67
N VAL A 115 -3.30 20.97 -6.92
CA VAL A 115 -4.25 21.48 -7.92
C VAL A 115 -4.89 20.35 -8.74
N ALA A 116 -4.27 19.16 -8.77
CA ALA A 116 -4.70 18.01 -9.56
C ALA A 116 -6.18 17.61 -9.34
N PRO A 117 -6.72 17.56 -8.10
CA PRO A 117 -8.14 17.26 -7.88
C PRO A 117 -9.09 18.23 -8.58
N VAL A 118 -8.76 19.53 -8.57
CA VAL A 118 -9.58 20.58 -9.19
C VAL A 118 -9.55 20.44 -10.71
N LEU A 119 -8.38 20.19 -11.29
CA LEU A 119 -8.23 19.95 -12.72
C LEU A 119 -8.96 18.68 -13.15
N PHE A 120 -8.87 17.61 -12.35
CA PHE A 120 -9.58 16.37 -12.60
C PHE A 120 -11.10 16.59 -12.62
N LEU A 121 -11.63 17.35 -11.66
CA LEU A 121 -13.06 17.66 -11.63
C LEU A 121 -13.50 18.48 -12.84
N LEU A 122 -12.66 19.42 -13.30
CA LEU A 122 -12.89 20.17 -14.54
C LEU A 122 -12.92 19.24 -15.75
N VAL A 123 -11.98 18.29 -15.86
CA VAL A 123 -11.95 17.28 -16.91
C VAL A 123 -13.22 16.42 -16.89
N VAL A 124 -13.64 15.95 -15.72
CA VAL A 124 -14.89 15.20 -15.54
C VAL A 124 -16.10 16.01 -16.00
N ALA A 125 -16.16 17.30 -15.65
CA ALA A 125 -17.25 18.18 -16.08
C ALA A 125 -17.29 18.38 -17.61
N LEU A 126 -16.13 18.59 -18.25
CA LEU A 126 -16.03 18.74 -19.70
C LEU A 126 -16.40 17.45 -20.44
N LEU A 127 -15.89 16.31 -19.97
CA LEU A 127 -16.27 15.00 -20.50
C LEU A 127 -17.76 14.75 -20.35
N PHE A 128 -18.31 15.08 -19.18
CA PHE A 128 -19.73 14.91 -18.90
C PHE A 128 -20.59 15.70 -19.88
N PHE A 129 -20.31 16.99 -20.12
CA PHE A 129 -21.06 17.80 -21.09
C PHE A 129 -21.08 17.22 -22.52
N ARG A 130 -20.06 16.44 -22.88
CA ARG A 130 -19.93 15.85 -24.20
C ARG A 130 -20.56 14.46 -24.28
N ILE A 131 -20.33 13.63 -23.26
CA ILE A 131 -20.79 12.24 -23.21
C ILE A 131 -22.27 12.17 -22.82
N PHE A 132 -22.75 13.05 -21.94
CA PHE A 132 -24.10 13.01 -21.41
C PHE A 132 -25.20 13.06 -22.50
N PRO A 133 -25.17 13.97 -23.49
CA PRO A 133 -26.15 13.95 -24.57
C PRO A 133 -26.18 12.64 -25.36
N MET A 134 -25.01 12.02 -25.58
CA MET A 134 -24.94 10.73 -26.28
C MET A 134 -25.46 9.60 -25.40
N PHE A 135 -25.17 9.64 -24.10
CA PHE A 135 -25.61 8.65 -23.12
C PHE A 135 -27.13 8.64 -22.94
N VAL A 136 -27.76 9.80 -22.80
CA VAL A 136 -29.21 9.87 -22.65
C VAL A 136 -29.93 9.41 -23.93
N ARG A 137 -29.42 9.76 -25.12
CA ARG A 137 -29.95 9.26 -26.40
C ARG A 137 -29.78 7.76 -26.56
N TYR A 138 -28.72 7.19 -25.99
CA TYR A 138 -28.50 5.76 -25.95
C TYR A 138 -29.49 5.05 -25.02
N ILE A 139 -29.67 5.54 -23.79
CA ILE A 139 -30.66 5.00 -22.84
C ILE A 139 -32.09 5.12 -23.38
N GLY A 140 -32.41 6.26 -24.00
CA GLY A 140 -33.72 6.48 -24.63
C GLY A 140 -33.96 5.66 -25.90
N GLY A 141 -32.96 4.89 -26.36
CA GLY A 141 -33.06 4.07 -27.57
C GLY A 141 -33.14 4.89 -28.86
N GLU A 142 -32.80 6.17 -28.84
CA GLU A 142 -32.89 7.08 -29.99
C GLU A 142 -31.65 7.03 -30.90
N SER A 143 -30.46 6.79 -30.34
CA SER A 143 -29.20 6.81 -31.12
C SER A 143 -28.13 5.89 -30.51
N GLN A 144 -27.45 5.12 -31.37
CA GLN A 144 -26.30 4.28 -30.99
C GLN A 144 -24.96 5.06 -30.95
N SER A 145 -25.00 6.38 -31.20
CA SER A 145 -23.80 7.23 -31.33
C SER A 145 -22.78 7.13 -30.19
N LEU A 146 -23.19 6.78 -28.97
CA LEU A 146 -22.26 6.54 -27.86
C LEU A 146 -21.33 5.34 -28.16
N VAL A 147 -21.90 4.22 -28.59
CA VAL A 147 -21.16 2.99 -28.91
C VAL A 147 -20.28 3.21 -30.14
N ASP A 148 -20.74 3.97 -31.13
CA ASP A 148 -19.94 4.30 -32.31
C ASP A 148 -18.65 5.03 -31.94
N ARG A 149 -18.73 6.01 -31.02
CA ARG A 149 -17.56 6.75 -30.53
C ARG A 149 -16.64 5.87 -29.68
N ILE A 150 -17.20 5.06 -28.77
CA ILE A 150 -16.41 4.12 -27.97
C ILE A 150 -15.66 3.15 -28.88
N ALA A 151 -16.36 2.48 -29.79
CA ALA A 151 -15.75 1.52 -30.73
C ALA A 151 -14.64 2.19 -31.57
N THR A 152 -14.88 3.39 -32.09
CA THR A 152 -13.87 4.11 -32.88
C THR A 152 -12.63 4.44 -32.05
N VAL A 153 -12.80 5.01 -30.85
CA VAL A 153 -11.68 5.38 -29.97
C VAL A 153 -10.90 4.14 -29.55
N THR A 154 -11.59 3.07 -29.15
CA THR A 154 -10.94 1.85 -28.67
C THR A 154 -10.17 1.14 -29.79
N LEU A 155 -10.75 1.01 -30.98
CA LEU A 155 -10.08 0.36 -32.11
C LEU A 155 -8.81 1.14 -32.53
N ILE A 156 -8.88 2.48 -32.57
CA ILE A 156 -7.70 3.33 -32.85
C ILE A 156 -6.65 3.19 -31.74
N ALA A 157 -7.08 3.24 -30.47
CA ALA A 157 -6.18 3.13 -29.32
C ALA A 157 -5.44 1.80 -29.29
N LEU A 158 -6.12 0.67 -29.57
CA LEU A 158 -5.48 -0.65 -29.63
C LEU A 158 -4.45 -0.74 -30.76
N VAL A 159 -4.81 -0.31 -31.97
CA VAL A 159 -3.88 -0.35 -33.12
C VAL A 159 -2.63 0.48 -32.83
N LEU A 160 -2.81 1.69 -32.28
CA LEU A 160 -1.68 2.56 -31.92
C LEU A 160 -0.84 1.98 -30.78
N ALA A 161 -1.46 1.45 -29.73
CA ALA A 161 -0.75 0.92 -28.58
C ALA A 161 0.05 -0.35 -28.93
N LEU A 162 -0.52 -1.24 -29.74
CA LEU A 162 0.18 -2.41 -30.27
C LEU A 162 1.34 -1.99 -31.17
N ALA A 163 1.13 -1.04 -32.09
CA ALA A 163 2.20 -0.53 -32.94
C ALA A 163 3.35 0.08 -32.12
N VAL A 164 3.05 0.89 -31.11
CA VAL A 164 4.06 1.49 -30.22
C VAL A 164 4.81 0.41 -29.43
N ARG A 165 4.12 -0.63 -28.94
CA ARG A 165 4.73 -1.74 -28.20
C ARG A 165 5.75 -2.48 -29.07
N GLU A 166 5.35 -2.91 -30.26
CA GLU A 166 6.22 -3.70 -31.16
C GLU A 166 7.38 -2.84 -31.69
N ILE A 167 7.14 -1.56 -32.02
CA ILE A 167 8.21 -0.64 -32.44
C ILE A 167 9.25 -0.44 -31.33
N ARG A 168 8.86 -0.42 -30.05
CA ARG A 168 9.81 -0.36 -28.92
C ARG A 168 10.57 -1.67 -28.73
N ALA A 169 9.99 -2.79 -29.13
CA ALA A 169 10.63 -4.11 -29.11
C ALA A 169 11.52 -4.37 -30.35
N ASP A 170 11.76 -3.36 -31.18
CA ASP A 170 12.51 -3.41 -32.44
C ASP A 170 11.88 -4.32 -33.54
N ASP A 171 10.60 -4.71 -33.38
CA ASP A 171 9.81 -5.35 -34.43
C ASP A 171 8.82 -4.35 -35.05
N ARG A 172 9.16 -3.84 -36.24
CA ARG A 172 8.33 -2.83 -36.92
C ARG A 172 7.03 -3.39 -37.52
N THR A 173 6.91 -4.71 -37.65
CA THR A 173 5.83 -5.38 -38.39
C THR A 173 4.98 -6.32 -37.54
N GLY A 174 5.42 -6.65 -36.33
CA GLY A 174 4.75 -7.58 -35.42
C GLY A 174 3.30 -7.21 -35.08
N TRP A 175 2.90 -5.94 -35.20
CA TRP A 175 1.53 -5.47 -34.91
C TRP A 175 0.53 -5.66 -36.07
N ILE A 176 0.99 -5.98 -37.28
CA ILE A 176 0.16 -6.03 -38.49
C ILE A 176 -0.95 -7.09 -38.41
N PRO A 177 -0.69 -8.34 -37.96
CA PRO A 177 -1.73 -9.38 -37.88
C PRO A 177 -2.89 -8.97 -36.95
N GLN A 178 -2.58 -8.45 -35.77
CA GLN A 178 -3.55 -7.98 -34.79
C GLN A 178 -4.29 -6.74 -35.31
N GLY A 179 -3.57 -5.81 -35.95
CA GLY A 179 -4.16 -4.66 -36.63
C GLY A 179 -5.15 -5.06 -37.72
N ALA A 180 -4.88 -6.13 -38.48
CA ALA A 180 -5.78 -6.66 -39.49
C ALA A 180 -7.06 -7.28 -38.89
N ILE A 181 -6.94 -8.00 -37.76
CA ILE A 181 -8.11 -8.52 -37.02
C ILE A 181 -8.99 -7.35 -36.55
N LEU A 182 -8.39 -6.32 -35.95
CA LEU A 182 -9.11 -5.12 -35.49
C LEU A 182 -9.75 -4.33 -36.64
N ALA A 183 -9.09 -4.24 -37.80
CA ALA A 183 -9.69 -3.68 -39.01
C ALA A 183 -10.89 -4.51 -39.49
N GLY A 184 -10.82 -5.85 -39.37
CA GLY A 184 -11.93 -6.75 -39.58
C GLY A 184 -13.11 -6.47 -38.64
N VAL A 185 -12.83 -6.27 -37.34
CA VAL A 185 -13.86 -5.87 -36.36
C VAL A 185 -14.50 -4.54 -36.77
N ALA A 186 -13.71 -3.54 -37.17
CA ALA A 186 -14.20 -2.25 -37.64
C ALA A 186 -15.11 -2.38 -38.88
N ALA A 187 -14.72 -3.21 -39.85
CA ALA A 187 -15.50 -3.46 -41.05
C ALA A 187 -16.82 -4.19 -40.73
N ALA A 188 -16.77 -5.21 -39.87
CA ALA A 188 -17.96 -5.93 -39.40
C ALA A 188 -18.89 -5.00 -38.60
N TYR A 189 -18.34 -4.13 -37.75
CA TYR A 189 -19.09 -3.10 -37.01
C TYR A 189 -19.82 -2.16 -37.98
N TYR A 190 -19.10 -1.62 -38.97
CA TYR A 190 -19.66 -0.71 -39.97
C TYR A 190 -20.76 -1.37 -40.80
N ALA A 191 -20.56 -2.61 -41.24
CA ALA A 191 -21.56 -3.38 -41.97
C ALA A 191 -22.81 -3.64 -41.10
N THR A 192 -22.62 -3.96 -39.82
CA THR A 192 -23.72 -4.18 -38.86
C THR A 192 -24.54 -2.92 -38.65
N ALA A 193 -23.88 -1.76 -38.48
CA ALA A 193 -24.53 -0.47 -38.26
C ALA A 193 -25.37 -0.01 -39.46
N ARG A 194 -25.01 -0.44 -40.68
CA ARG A 194 -25.70 -0.06 -41.93
C ARG A 194 -26.75 -1.07 -42.40
N ALA A 195 -26.88 -2.20 -41.71
CA ALA A 195 -27.81 -3.24 -42.10
C ALA A 195 -29.27 -2.87 -41.77
N ASP A 196 -30.15 -2.93 -42.77
CA ASP A 196 -31.58 -2.64 -42.59
C ASP A 196 -32.37 -3.85 -42.05
N SER A 197 -31.93 -5.07 -42.35
CA SER A 197 -32.60 -6.31 -41.93
C SER A 197 -31.98 -6.90 -40.65
N TRP A 198 -32.86 -7.36 -39.75
CA TRP A 198 -32.46 -7.91 -38.45
C TRP A 198 -31.55 -9.14 -38.58
N LYS A 199 -31.72 -9.96 -39.63
CA LYS A 199 -30.88 -11.14 -39.88
C LYS A 199 -29.43 -10.76 -40.15
N PHE A 200 -29.20 -9.72 -40.96
CA PHE A 200 -27.86 -9.22 -41.26
C PHE A 200 -27.22 -8.53 -40.05
N ARG A 201 -28.01 -7.89 -39.18
CA ARG A 201 -27.50 -7.37 -37.90
C ARG A 201 -27.01 -8.48 -36.98
N VAL A 202 -27.78 -9.57 -36.83
CA VAL A 202 -27.38 -10.73 -36.02
C VAL A 202 -26.12 -11.37 -36.60
N LEU A 203 -26.06 -11.57 -37.92
CA LEU A 203 -24.86 -12.10 -38.59
C LEU A 203 -23.64 -11.20 -38.34
N GLY A 204 -23.80 -9.89 -38.46
CA GLY A 204 -22.75 -8.91 -38.21
C GLY A 204 -22.27 -8.89 -36.76
N LEU A 205 -23.17 -9.02 -35.78
CA LEU A 205 -22.81 -9.16 -34.36
C LEU A 205 -22.04 -10.46 -34.08
N LEU A 206 -22.45 -11.57 -34.69
CA LEU A 206 -21.74 -12.85 -34.58
C LEU A 206 -20.33 -12.77 -35.21
N ALA A 207 -20.21 -12.11 -36.36
CA ALA A 207 -18.91 -11.89 -37.01
C ALA A 207 -17.99 -11.02 -36.13
N GLN A 208 -18.51 -9.94 -35.54
CA GLN A 208 -17.76 -9.13 -34.58
C GLN A 208 -17.32 -9.96 -33.37
N ALA A 209 -18.22 -10.72 -32.75
CA ALA A 209 -17.91 -11.54 -31.59
C ALA A 209 -16.82 -12.59 -31.90
N ALA A 210 -16.89 -13.24 -33.07
CA ALA A 210 -15.88 -14.19 -33.51
C ALA A 210 -14.51 -13.52 -33.73
N LEU A 211 -14.46 -12.35 -34.36
CA LEU A 211 -13.21 -11.59 -34.57
C LEU A 211 -12.62 -11.05 -33.26
N ILE A 212 -13.46 -10.62 -32.32
CA ILE A 212 -13.02 -10.19 -30.99
C ILE A 212 -12.48 -11.40 -30.20
N ALA A 213 -13.14 -12.56 -30.27
CA ALA A 213 -12.64 -13.79 -29.64
C ALA A 213 -11.29 -14.22 -30.23
N LEU A 214 -11.14 -14.10 -31.56
CA LEU A 214 -9.86 -14.34 -32.24
C LEU A 214 -8.77 -13.37 -31.77
N PHE A 215 -9.09 -12.08 -31.59
CA PHE A 215 -8.18 -11.09 -31.04
C PHE A 215 -7.72 -11.45 -29.63
N ILE A 216 -8.65 -11.79 -28.71
CA ILE A 216 -8.32 -12.18 -27.33
C ILE A 216 -7.48 -13.47 -27.29
N TRP A 217 -7.76 -14.41 -28.20
CA TRP A 217 -6.98 -15.64 -28.30
C TRP A 217 -5.55 -15.36 -28.76
N SER A 218 -5.36 -14.41 -29.71
CA SER A 218 -4.03 -13.98 -30.15
C SER A 218 -3.30 -13.08 -29.16
N GLU A 219 -4.03 -12.28 -28.40
CA GLU A 219 -3.51 -11.29 -27.46
C GLU A 219 -4.29 -11.41 -26.13
N PRO A 220 -3.88 -12.34 -25.25
CA PRO A 220 -4.55 -12.56 -23.97
C PRO A 220 -4.55 -11.29 -23.11
N ILE A 221 -5.65 -11.06 -22.40
CA ILE A 221 -5.79 -9.90 -21.52
C ILE A 221 -4.91 -10.10 -20.29
N ASP A 222 -3.75 -9.45 -20.28
CA ASP A 222 -2.77 -9.51 -19.19
C ASP A 222 -2.71 -8.17 -18.45
N PRO A 223 -2.98 -8.15 -17.13
CA PRO A 223 -2.91 -6.92 -16.31
C PRO A 223 -1.50 -6.33 -16.18
N GLU A 224 -0.42 -7.09 -16.46
CA GLU A 224 0.96 -6.64 -16.25
C GLU A 224 1.58 -5.87 -17.45
N GLN A 225 0.97 -5.92 -18.65
CA GLN A 225 1.55 -5.30 -19.85
C GLN A 225 1.59 -3.76 -19.83
N SER A 226 0.43 -3.12 -20.02
CA SER A 226 0.27 -1.66 -19.97
C SER A 226 -1.20 -1.30 -19.68
N SER A 227 -1.41 -0.25 -18.89
CA SER A 227 -2.75 0.20 -18.52
C SER A 227 -3.64 0.55 -19.72
N VAL A 228 -3.04 1.09 -20.79
CA VAL A 228 -3.74 1.48 -22.02
C VAL A 228 -4.19 0.24 -22.81
N LEU A 229 -3.30 -0.75 -23.02
CA LEU A 229 -3.66 -1.97 -23.73
C LEU A 229 -4.70 -2.78 -22.95
N PHE A 230 -4.53 -2.90 -21.64
CA PHE A 230 -5.48 -3.62 -20.78
C PHE A 230 -6.87 -2.98 -20.83
N ALA A 231 -6.98 -1.67 -20.61
CA ALA A 231 -8.26 -0.96 -20.64
C ALA A 231 -8.91 -0.99 -22.03
N ALA A 232 -8.13 -0.83 -23.10
CA ALA A 232 -8.65 -0.86 -24.46
C ALA A 232 -9.10 -2.27 -24.89
N SER A 233 -8.42 -3.32 -24.41
CA SER A 233 -8.83 -4.71 -24.66
C SER A 233 -10.18 -5.02 -24.01
N ILE A 234 -10.38 -4.60 -22.75
CA ILE A 234 -11.68 -4.68 -22.07
C ILE A 234 -12.74 -3.87 -22.83
N ALA A 235 -12.43 -2.67 -23.29
CA ALA A 235 -13.40 -1.86 -24.01
C ALA A 235 -13.82 -2.49 -25.35
N VAL A 236 -12.92 -3.18 -26.06
CA VAL A 236 -13.27 -3.89 -27.30
C VAL A 236 -14.20 -5.08 -27.03
N THR A 237 -14.00 -5.82 -25.95
CA THR A 237 -14.90 -6.94 -25.59
C THR A 237 -16.31 -6.47 -25.24
N LEU A 238 -16.45 -5.23 -24.76
CA LEU A 238 -17.74 -4.61 -24.42
C LEU A 238 -18.51 -4.07 -25.63
N ILE A 239 -17.92 -3.97 -26.83
CA ILE A 239 -18.59 -3.41 -28.01
C ILE A 239 -19.88 -4.17 -28.33
N VAL A 240 -19.82 -5.50 -28.48
CA VAL A 240 -20.99 -6.33 -28.83
C VAL A 240 -22.05 -6.32 -27.72
N PRO A 241 -21.70 -6.52 -26.41
CA PRO A 241 -22.64 -6.35 -25.31
C PRO A 241 -23.35 -4.99 -25.28
N LEU A 242 -22.64 -3.90 -25.55
CA LEU A 242 -23.23 -2.56 -25.62
C LEU A 242 -24.19 -2.42 -26.81
N GLN A 243 -23.89 -2.99 -27.97
CA GLN A 243 -24.84 -3.00 -29.09
C GLN A 243 -26.12 -3.80 -28.74
N LEU A 244 -25.97 -4.95 -28.10
CA LEU A 244 -27.12 -5.74 -27.64
C LEU A 244 -27.96 -5.00 -26.60
N LEU A 245 -27.30 -4.32 -25.65
CA LEU A 245 -27.97 -3.48 -24.65
C LEU A 245 -28.74 -2.33 -25.31
N TYR A 246 -28.17 -1.68 -26.32
CA TYR A 246 -28.88 -0.65 -27.10
C TYR A 246 -30.19 -1.19 -27.70
N TYR A 247 -30.13 -2.33 -28.39
CA TYR A 247 -31.33 -2.92 -28.98
C TYR A 247 -32.36 -3.33 -27.92
N ALA A 248 -31.91 -3.83 -26.77
CA ALA A 248 -32.78 -4.12 -25.64
C ALA A 248 -33.45 -2.85 -25.09
N LEU A 249 -32.69 -1.75 -24.94
CA LEU A 249 -33.21 -0.44 -24.49
C LEU A 249 -34.21 0.14 -25.48
N THR A 250 -33.94 0.08 -26.79
CA THR A 250 -34.90 0.49 -27.83
C THR A 250 -36.18 -0.34 -27.77
N ALA A 251 -36.08 -1.65 -27.54
CA ALA A 251 -37.23 -2.52 -27.39
C ALA A 251 -38.01 -2.26 -26.09
N PHE A 252 -37.32 -1.94 -25.00
CA PHE A 252 -37.90 -1.56 -23.72
C PHE A 252 -38.63 -0.21 -23.81
N ALA A 253 -38.00 0.82 -24.39
CA ALA A 253 -38.59 2.15 -24.55
C ALA A 253 -39.91 2.13 -25.33
N ARG A 254 -40.09 1.17 -26.24
CA ARG A 254 -41.34 0.97 -27.00
C ARG A 254 -42.44 0.25 -26.21
N ARG A 255 -42.09 -0.53 -25.19
CA ARG A 255 -43.03 -1.33 -24.38
C ARG A 255 -43.29 -0.73 -22.99
N ALA A 256 -42.44 0.20 -22.55
CA ALA A 256 -42.55 0.83 -21.24
C ALA A 256 -43.85 1.64 -21.11
N PRO A 257 -44.34 1.84 -19.87
CA PRO A 257 -45.46 2.73 -19.63
C PRO A 257 -45.20 4.13 -20.20
N VAL A 258 -46.26 4.79 -20.70
CA VAL A 258 -46.17 6.07 -21.43
C VAL A 258 -45.35 7.13 -20.67
N TRP A 259 -45.49 7.21 -19.35
CA TRP A 259 -44.75 8.20 -18.56
C TRP A 259 -43.24 7.93 -18.55
N VAL A 260 -42.80 6.67 -18.56
CA VAL A 260 -41.38 6.28 -18.62
C VAL A 260 -40.80 6.53 -20.01
N SER A 261 -41.50 6.11 -21.06
CA SER A 261 -41.05 6.31 -22.44
C SER A 261 -40.95 7.80 -22.77
N MET A 262 -41.92 8.60 -22.29
CA MET A 262 -41.91 10.05 -22.48
C MET A 262 -40.78 10.73 -21.69
N THR A 263 -40.47 10.31 -20.45
CA THR A 263 -39.27 10.80 -19.75
C THR A 263 -38.01 10.56 -20.56
N LEU A 264 -37.82 9.33 -21.04
CA LEU A 264 -36.61 8.95 -21.77
C LEU A 264 -36.43 9.72 -23.08
N TRP A 265 -37.51 9.87 -23.86
CA TRP A 265 -37.48 10.68 -25.09
C TRP A 265 -37.34 12.18 -24.80
N HIS A 266 -37.97 12.68 -23.74
CA HIS A 266 -37.84 14.07 -23.34
C HIS A 266 -36.39 14.40 -22.99
N MET A 267 -35.75 13.58 -22.15
CA MET A 267 -34.35 13.77 -21.79
C MET A 267 -33.41 13.62 -23.01
N ALA A 268 -33.68 12.68 -23.91
CA ALA A 268 -32.85 12.43 -25.09
C ALA A 268 -32.87 13.59 -26.10
N ARG A 269 -34.00 14.30 -26.19
CA ARG A 269 -34.17 15.45 -27.10
C ARG A 269 -33.69 16.77 -26.50
N ASN A 270 -33.77 16.93 -25.17
CA ASN A 270 -33.34 18.13 -24.45
C ASN A 270 -32.21 17.87 -23.41
N PRO A 271 -31.11 17.19 -23.77
CA PRO A 271 -30.10 16.76 -22.78
C PRO A 271 -29.38 17.92 -22.09
N LEU A 272 -29.21 19.06 -22.77
CA LEU A 272 -28.49 20.22 -22.21
C LEU A 272 -29.24 20.87 -21.03
N GLN A 273 -30.55 20.67 -20.90
CA GLN A 273 -31.35 21.22 -19.79
C GLN A 273 -30.95 20.63 -18.44
N TYR A 274 -30.53 19.36 -18.42
CA TYR A 274 -30.19 18.63 -17.20
C TYR A 274 -28.73 18.78 -16.79
N SER A 275 -27.88 19.18 -17.73
CA SER A 275 -26.43 19.13 -17.55
C SER A 275 -25.95 20.03 -16.39
N TRP A 276 -26.55 21.22 -16.22
CA TRP A 276 -26.19 22.15 -15.15
C TRP A 276 -26.48 21.59 -13.75
N LEU A 277 -27.63 20.96 -13.57
CA LEU A 277 -28.01 20.36 -12.30
C LEU A 277 -27.14 19.14 -11.98
N ILE A 278 -26.89 18.30 -12.98
CA ILE A 278 -26.01 17.15 -12.83
C ILE A 278 -24.60 17.61 -12.42
N LEU A 279 -24.05 18.63 -13.07
CA LEU A 279 -22.73 19.16 -12.73
C LEU A 279 -22.66 19.76 -11.33
N LEU A 280 -23.71 20.47 -10.90
CA LEU A 280 -23.80 20.94 -9.51
C LEU A 280 -23.74 19.75 -8.54
N LEU A 281 -24.49 18.68 -8.80
CA LEU A 281 -24.50 17.48 -7.97
C LEU A 281 -23.16 16.73 -8.02
N VAL A 282 -22.51 16.65 -9.18
CA VAL A 282 -21.17 16.07 -9.35
C VAL A 282 -20.16 16.84 -8.51
N LEU A 283 -20.17 18.18 -8.60
CA LEU A 283 -19.28 19.06 -7.84
C LEU A 283 -19.51 18.90 -6.33
N VAL A 284 -20.76 18.99 -5.91
CA VAL A 284 -21.14 18.93 -4.50
C VAL A 284 -20.78 17.58 -3.88
N SER A 285 -21.18 16.48 -4.51
CA SER A 285 -20.90 15.14 -3.97
C SER A 285 -19.42 14.76 -4.10
N GLY A 286 -18.74 15.19 -5.16
CA GLY A 286 -17.31 15.01 -5.34
C GLY A 286 -16.48 15.73 -4.29
N ILE A 287 -16.78 17.01 -4.02
CA ILE A 287 -16.11 17.76 -2.94
C ILE A 287 -16.46 17.18 -1.57
N GLY A 288 -17.70 16.73 -1.36
CA GLY A 288 -18.12 16.10 -0.10
C GLY A 288 -17.34 14.83 0.22
N ILE A 289 -17.24 13.92 -0.76
CA ILE A 289 -16.42 12.71 -0.64
C ILE A 289 -14.94 13.06 -0.48
N LEU A 290 -14.44 14.04 -1.25
CA LEU A 290 -13.05 14.48 -1.14
C LEU A 290 -12.71 14.93 0.29
N ALA A 291 -13.50 15.85 0.83
CA ALA A 291 -13.29 16.42 2.15
C ALA A 291 -13.37 15.36 3.25
N THR A 292 -14.42 14.53 3.23
CA THR A 292 -14.63 13.48 4.26
C THR A 292 -13.60 12.36 4.19
N THR A 293 -13.19 11.97 2.99
CA THR A 293 -12.24 10.86 2.80
C THR A 293 -10.82 11.30 3.10
N VAL A 294 -10.38 12.48 2.62
CA VAL A 294 -9.02 12.98 2.91
C VAL A 294 -8.88 13.25 4.40
N GLY A 295 -9.85 13.93 5.03
CA GLY A 295 -9.81 14.22 6.47
C GLY A 295 -9.71 12.95 7.31
N ALA A 296 -10.58 11.96 7.05
CA ALA A 296 -10.58 10.70 7.78
C ALA A 296 -9.31 9.86 7.54
N THR A 297 -8.79 9.86 6.30
CA THR A 297 -7.56 9.16 5.95
C THR A 297 -6.35 9.76 6.66
N LEU A 298 -6.27 11.10 6.76
CA LEU A 298 -5.18 11.78 7.48
C LEU A 298 -5.27 11.53 8.99
N ASP A 299 -6.45 11.69 9.60
CA ASP A 299 -6.66 11.43 11.03
C ASP A 299 -6.21 10.00 11.38
N ARG A 300 -6.69 8.99 10.62
CA ARG A 300 -6.28 7.60 10.78
C ARG A 300 -4.78 7.41 10.59
N SER A 301 -4.18 8.07 9.59
CA SER A 301 -2.76 7.92 9.32
C SER A 301 -1.89 8.47 10.45
N TYR A 302 -2.23 9.61 11.05
CA TYR A 302 -1.44 10.12 12.18
C TYR A 302 -1.43 9.14 13.35
N GLU A 303 -2.57 8.54 13.68
CA GLU A 303 -2.67 7.51 14.71
C GLU A 303 -1.90 6.24 14.33
N GLU A 304 -2.08 5.74 13.10
CA GLU A 304 -1.38 4.53 12.62
C GLU A 304 0.14 4.72 12.57
N ARG A 305 0.63 5.94 12.28
CA ARG A 305 2.07 6.26 12.28
C ARG A 305 2.67 6.13 13.68
N ILE A 306 2.01 6.68 14.70
CA ILE A 306 2.43 6.55 16.09
C ILE A 306 2.47 5.07 16.48
N ARG A 307 1.39 4.33 16.20
CA ARG A 307 1.31 2.89 16.50
C ARG A 307 2.36 2.07 15.74
N TYR A 308 2.68 2.43 14.49
CA TYR A 308 3.73 1.76 13.72
C TYR A 308 5.14 2.07 14.23
N GLU A 309 5.40 3.30 14.67
CA GLU A 309 6.71 3.74 15.17
C GLU A 309 7.04 3.11 16.54
N VAL A 310 6.04 3.02 17.42
CA VAL A 310 6.17 2.40 18.75
C VAL A 310 6.01 0.88 18.68
N GLY A 311 5.12 0.36 17.84
CA GLY A 311 4.81 -1.06 17.69
C GLY A 311 3.90 -1.61 18.79
N ALA A 312 4.20 -1.33 20.05
CA ALA A 312 3.40 -1.73 21.22
C ALA A 312 2.94 -0.49 22.01
N ASP A 313 2.35 -0.67 23.20
CA ASP A 313 1.98 0.47 24.06
C ASP A 313 3.22 1.23 24.55
N VAL A 314 4.27 0.49 24.92
CA VAL A 314 5.56 1.03 25.32
C VAL A 314 6.69 0.25 24.65
N ARG A 315 7.65 0.98 24.10
CA ARG A 315 8.88 0.45 23.52
C ARG A 315 10.08 1.11 24.18
N VAL A 316 11.04 0.28 24.59
CA VAL A 316 12.32 0.74 25.14
C VAL A 316 13.43 0.30 24.21
N SER A 317 14.16 1.27 23.67
CA SER A 317 15.23 1.03 22.68
C SER A 317 16.56 1.63 23.12
N GLY A 318 17.64 1.27 22.41
CA GLY A 318 18.98 1.82 22.65
C GLY A 318 19.63 1.34 23.95
N LEU A 319 19.22 0.16 24.45
CA LEU A 319 19.81 -0.40 25.66
C LEU A 319 21.23 -0.88 25.37
N PRO A 320 22.20 -0.62 26.27
CA PRO A 320 23.56 -1.12 26.12
C PRO A 320 23.62 -2.66 26.10
N ALA A 321 24.55 -3.23 25.33
CA ALA A 321 24.68 -4.69 25.14
C ALA A 321 24.86 -5.50 26.45
N TYR A 322 25.36 -4.88 27.52
CA TYR A 322 25.52 -5.54 28.83
C TYR A 322 24.21 -5.66 29.63
N PHE A 323 23.12 -4.99 29.24
CA PHE A 323 21.81 -5.16 29.88
C PHE A 323 21.20 -6.54 29.65
N GLY A 324 21.36 -7.08 28.44
CA GLY A 324 20.93 -8.44 28.10
C GLY A 324 21.76 -9.56 28.77
N ARG A 325 22.89 -9.22 29.41
CA ARG A 325 23.79 -10.18 30.08
C ARG A 325 23.38 -10.56 31.51
N ARG A 326 22.39 -9.88 32.10
CA ARG A 326 21.88 -10.25 33.43
C ARG A 326 20.72 -11.23 33.26
N ASP A 327 20.97 -12.49 33.58
CA ASP A 327 19.94 -13.54 33.66
C ASP A 327 18.66 -13.03 34.33
N GLY A 328 17.55 -13.06 33.60
CA GLY A 328 16.20 -12.77 34.10
C GLY A 328 15.88 -11.31 34.47
N GLY A 329 16.81 -10.35 34.31
CA GLY A 329 16.62 -8.99 34.84
C GLY A 329 15.48 -8.19 34.22
N ILE A 330 15.39 -8.12 32.88
CA ILE A 330 14.41 -7.25 32.21
C ILE A 330 12.99 -7.76 32.44
N LYS A 331 12.74 -9.06 32.18
CA LYS A 331 11.42 -9.66 32.41
C LYS A 331 10.98 -9.58 33.87
N ASN A 332 11.87 -9.84 34.83
CA ASN A 332 11.51 -9.81 36.24
C ASN A 332 11.26 -8.39 36.78
N ILE A 333 11.93 -7.36 36.25
CA ILE A 333 11.78 -5.98 36.73
C ILE A 333 10.60 -5.29 36.05
N TYR A 334 10.51 -5.40 34.73
CA TYR A 334 9.55 -4.65 33.93
C TYR A 334 8.26 -5.44 33.69
N GLY A 335 8.33 -6.77 33.61
CA GLY A 335 7.15 -7.62 33.46
C GLY A 335 6.34 -7.79 34.76
N SER A 336 6.91 -7.41 35.91
CA SER A 336 6.19 -7.41 37.20
C SER A 336 5.56 -6.05 37.55
N LEU A 337 5.60 -5.09 36.63
CA LEU A 337 4.99 -3.78 36.84
C LEU A 337 3.47 -3.89 36.79
N ASP A 338 2.80 -3.09 37.62
CA ASP A 338 1.35 -3.07 37.71
C ASP A 338 0.73 -2.45 36.43
N GLY A 339 -0.07 -3.24 35.71
CA GLY A 339 -0.72 -2.89 34.44
C GLY A 339 0.01 -3.35 33.18
N VAL A 340 1.09 -4.14 33.28
CA VAL A 340 1.76 -4.78 32.13
C VAL A 340 1.13 -6.15 31.87
N ASP A 341 0.64 -6.38 30.65
CA ASP A 341 0.07 -7.66 30.23
C ASP A 341 1.16 -8.58 29.65
N THR A 342 1.85 -8.12 28.59
CA THR A 342 2.95 -8.87 27.97
C THR A 342 4.24 -8.07 27.91
N LEU A 343 5.37 -8.77 28.02
CA LEU A 343 6.71 -8.23 27.77
C LEU A 343 7.47 -9.14 26.83
N SER A 344 7.95 -8.55 25.73
CA SER A 344 8.73 -9.26 24.73
C SER A 344 10.09 -8.61 24.50
N LEU A 345 11.13 -9.43 24.51
CA LEU A 345 12.51 -8.98 24.27
C LEU A 345 12.82 -8.95 22.78
N ALA A 346 13.71 -8.04 22.38
CA ALA A 346 14.17 -7.91 21.01
C ALA A 346 15.65 -7.51 20.90
N LEU A 347 16.24 -7.90 19.77
CA LEU A 347 17.55 -7.46 19.32
C LEU A 347 17.39 -6.78 17.97
N ARG A 348 17.75 -5.52 17.90
CA ARG A 348 17.86 -4.76 16.65
C ARG A 348 19.31 -4.59 16.24
N SER A 349 19.64 -4.91 15.00
CA SER A 349 20.98 -4.74 14.45
C SER A 349 20.94 -4.46 12.95
N GLY A 350 22.09 -4.14 12.36
CA GLY A 350 22.27 -4.12 10.92
C GLY A 350 22.86 -5.43 10.41
N GLY A 351 22.55 -5.79 9.18
CA GLY A 351 23.15 -6.91 8.48
C GLY A 351 23.44 -6.60 7.01
N ARG A 352 24.12 -7.52 6.34
CA ARG A 352 24.39 -7.47 4.90
C ARG A 352 24.26 -8.85 4.27
N VAL A 353 23.78 -8.89 3.03
CA VAL A 353 23.77 -10.11 2.20
C VAL A 353 24.72 -9.95 1.02
N GLY A 354 25.53 -10.97 0.75
CA GLY A 354 26.60 -10.94 -0.26
C GLY A 354 27.99 -10.63 0.32
N SER A 355 29.01 -10.62 -0.54
CA SER A 355 30.42 -10.55 -0.13
C SER A 355 30.96 -9.11 -0.02
N GLY A 356 31.66 -8.82 1.08
CA GLY A 356 32.37 -7.55 1.32
C GLY A 356 31.46 -6.33 1.56
N ASP A 357 32.04 -5.13 1.54
CA ASP A 357 31.33 -3.84 1.75
C ASP A 357 30.32 -3.49 0.65
N GLN A 358 30.26 -4.27 -0.43
CA GLN A 358 29.32 -4.13 -1.54
C GLN A 358 28.02 -4.93 -1.33
N GLY A 359 27.92 -5.74 -0.28
CA GLY A 359 26.71 -6.51 0.03
C GLY A 359 25.50 -5.61 0.29
N VAL A 360 24.30 -6.08 -0.03
CA VAL A 360 23.05 -5.33 0.18
C VAL A 360 22.82 -5.19 1.70
N PRO A 361 22.79 -3.96 2.25
CA PRO A 361 22.51 -3.77 3.67
C PRO A 361 21.05 -4.09 3.98
N PHE A 362 20.75 -4.52 5.19
CA PHE A 362 19.39 -4.70 5.68
C PHE A 362 19.31 -4.43 7.18
N SER A 363 18.11 -4.10 7.67
CA SER A 363 17.82 -4.02 9.11
C SER A 363 17.38 -5.39 9.64
N LEU A 364 17.96 -5.81 10.76
CA LEU A 364 17.61 -7.03 11.46
C LEU A 364 16.80 -6.68 12.70
N LEU A 365 15.66 -7.36 12.89
CA LEU A 365 14.93 -7.39 14.14
C LEU A 365 14.72 -8.85 14.55
N ALA A 366 15.38 -9.28 15.62
CA ALA A 366 15.09 -10.55 16.26
C ALA A 366 14.17 -10.29 17.46
N LEU A 367 13.07 -11.01 17.55
CA LEU A 367 12.06 -10.85 18.60
C LEU A 367 11.66 -12.20 19.18
N GLU A 368 11.16 -12.22 20.41
CA GLU A 368 10.58 -13.45 20.98
C GLU A 368 9.29 -13.76 20.24
N SER A 369 9.29 -14.75 19.34
CA SER A 369 8.13 -15.01 18.46
C SER A 369 6.90 -15.53 19.21
N GLU A 370 7.10 -16.24 20.33
CA GLU A 370 6.04 -16.70 21.21
C GLU A 370 5.57 -15.59 22.15
N GLY A 371 4.28 -15.23 22.05
CA GLY A 371 3.69 -14.21 22.92
C GLY A 371 4.03 -12.77 22.55
N PHE A 372 4.59 -12.52 21.37
CA PHE A 372 4.78 -11.17 20.86
C PHE A 372 3.44 -10.53 20.51
N ASP A 373 3.11 -9.43 21.19
CA ASP A 373 1.97 -8.60 20.86
C ASP A 373 2.44 -7.25 20.29
N VAL A 374 1.92 -6.90 19.13
CA VAL A 374 2.29 -5.68 18.40
C VAL A 374 1.10 -5.25 17.54
N TRP A 375 0.91 -3.95 17.40
CA TRP A 375 -0.07 -3.41 16.48
C TRP A 375 0.29 -3.78 15.04
N TYR A 376 -0.58 -4.52 14.36
CA TYR A 376 -0.34 -5.01 13.00
C TYR A 376 -1.58 -4.80 12.12
N ARG A 377 -1.38 -4.41 10.85
CA ARG A 377 -2.45 -4.15 9.87
C ARG A 377 -2.55 -5.29 8.86
N ASP A 378 -3.78 -5.63 8.46
CA ASP A 378 -4.06 -6.79 7.59
C ASP A 378 -3.44 -6.70 6.18
N ASP A 379 -3.07 -5.51 5.72
CA ASP A 379 -2.45 -5.29 4.41
C ASP A 379 -0.90 -5.29 4.45
N PHE A 380 -0.29 -5.44 5.63
CA PHE A 380 1.17 -5.54 5.75
C PHE A 380 1.71 -6.86 5.20
N SER A 381 0.87 -7.88 5.12
CA SER A 381 1.21 -9.19 4.58
C SER A 381 -0.05 -9.96 4.19
N THR A 382 0.12 -11.04 3.42
CA THR A 382 -1.01 -11.91 3.02
C THR A 382 -1.43 -12.89 4.11
N VAL A 383 -0.59 -13.07 5.13
CA VAL A 383 -0.77 -14.05 6.22
C VAL A 383 -0.89 -13.28 7.55
N PRO A 384 -1.88 -13.56 8.40
CA PRO A 384 -2.02 -12.87 9.69
C PRO A 384 -0.78 -13.01 10.58
N LEU A 385 -0.51 -11.98 11.40
CA LEU A 385 0.69 -11.89 12.26
C LEU A 385 0.94 -13.16 13.09
N ASN A 386 -0.09 -13.68 13.77
CA ASN A 386 0.07 -14.86 14.63
C ASN A 386 0.59 -16.09 13.84
N ASN A 387 0.14 -16.25 12.60
CA ASN A 387 0.58 -17.33 11.73
C ASN A 387 1.98 -17.07 11.16
N LEU A 388 2.36 -15.80 10.94
CA LEU A 388 3.72 -15.42 10.56
C LEU A 388 4.71 -15.74 11.68
N LEU A 389 4.41 -15.33 12.91
CA LEU A 389 5.27 -15.57 14.07
C LEU A 389 5.36 -17.06 14.40
N ALA A 390 4.26 -17.80 14.28
CA ALA A 390 4.27 -19.26 14.43
C ALA A 390 5.15 -19.97 13.37
N GLN A 391 5.29 -19.40 12.16
CA GLN A 391 6.18 -19.93 11.12
C GLN A 391 7.67 -19.67 11.41
N LEU A 392 8.01 -18.61 12.16
CA LEU A 392 9.38 -18.47 12.67
C LEU A 392 9.66 -19.62 13.62
N GLY A 393 8.84 -19.77 14.66
CA GLY A 393 8.91 -20.85 15.64
C GLY A 393 10.24 -20.90 16.41
N ARG A 394 10.20 -21.24 17.69
CA ARG A 394 11.44 -21.48 18.43
C ARG A 394 12.10 -22.76 17.91
N GLN A 395 13.32 -22.65 17.41
CA GLN A 395 14.16 -23.77 17.00
C GLN A 395 15.48 -23.75 17.77
N ASP A 396 16.01 -24.93 18.07
CA ASP A 396 17.37 -25.07 18.55
C ASP A 396 18.25 -25.48 17.36
N PRO A 397 18.93 -24.54 16.69
CA PRO A 397 19.62 -24.83 15.42
C PRO A 397 20.87 -25.71 15.62
N VAL A 398 21.32 -25.89 16.86
CA VAL A 398 22.50 -26.66 17.26
C VAL A 398 22.05 -27.80 18.17
N GLU A 399 22.44 -29.04 17.84
CA GLU A 399 22.15 -30.21 18.66
C GLU A 399 23.38 -30.58 19.52
N PRO A 400 23.40 -30.23 20.82
CA PRO A 400 24.57 -30.45 21.66
C PRO A 400 24.86 -31.94 21.95
N ILE A 401 26.13 -32.29 22.14
CA ILE A 401 26.54 -33.60 22.69
C ILE A 401 26.80 -33.45 24.19
N LEU A 402 26.14 -34.26 25.02
CA LEU A 402 26.28 -34.20 26.47
C LEU A 402 27.63 -34.79 26.93
N ILE A 403 28.36 -34.05 27.76
CA ILE A 403 29.57 -34.54 28.42
C ILE A 403 29.17 -35.15 29.78
N PRO A 404 29.69 -36.35 30.14
CA PRO A 404 29.40 -36.99 31.42
C PRO A 404 29.76 -36.13 32.65
N GLU A 405 28.97 -36.21 33.72
CA GLU A 405 29.05 -35.35 34.92
C GLU A 405 30.36 -35.49 35.75
N ASN A 406 31.31 -36.33 35.36
CA ASN A 406 32.61 -36.50 36.03
C ASN A 406 33.81 -36.43 35.07
N ALA A 407 33.59 -35.95 33.85
CA ALA A 407 34.67 -35.79 32.88
C ALA A 407 35.61 -34.66 33.33
N THR A 408 36.91 -34.87 33.21
CA THR A 408 37.95 -33.85 33.48
C THR A 408 38.70 -33.43 32.23
N GLN A 409 38.68 -34.25 31.18
CA GLN A 409 39.32 -33.96 29.90
C GLN A 409 38.42 -34.28 28.73
N ILE A 410 38.61 -33.56 27.63
CA ILE A 410 38.04 -33.84 26.32
C ILE A 410 39.18 -34.09 25.34
N ARG A 411 38.98 -35.04 24.42
CA ARG A 411 40.00 -35.48 23.48
C ARG A 411 39.41 -35.87 22.13
N ILE A 412 40.20 -35.75 21.07
CA ILE A 412 39.82 -36.09 19.70
C ILE A 412 41.06 -36.45 18.88
N TRP A 413 40.94 -37.42 17.97
CA TRP A 413 41.99 -37.71 17.00
C TRP A 413 41.88 -36.80 15.80
N ALA A 414 43.00 -36.24 15.36
CA ALA A 414 43.07 -35.39 14.17
C ALA A 414 44.27 -35.77 13.31
N ASN A 415 44.09 -35.77 11.99
CA ASN A 415 45.11 -36.03 10.99
C ASN A 415 45.07 -34.93 9.92
N PRO A 416 45.92 -33.89 10.03
CA PRO A 416 45.96 -32.82 9.04
C PRO A 416 46.61 -33.31 7.73
N ALA A 417 46.12 -32.82 6.59
CA ALA A 417 46.67 -33.21 5.28
C ALA A 417 48.08 -32.64 5.02
N GLU A 418 48.37 -31.47 5.60
CA GLU A 418 49.64 -30.75 5.45
C GLU A 418 50.12 -30.20 6.80
N TYR A 419 51.28 -29.55 6.83
CA TYR A 419 51.79 -28.90 8.03
C TYR A 419 51.13 -27.53 8.26
N TYR A 420 50.40 -27.37 9.36
CA TYR A 420 49.67 -26.13 9.69
C TYR A 420 50.20 -25.43 10.96
N GLN A 421 51.13 -24.49 10.80
CA GLN A 421 51.88 -23.85 11.89
C GLN A 421 51.06 -22.89 12.80
N LEU A 422 49.87 -22.48 12.36
CA LEU A 422 49.07 -21.44 13.02
C LEU A 422 47.58 -21.80 13.06
N VAL A 423 47.22 -23.08 12.90
CA VAL A 423 45.83 -23.51 12.93
C VAL A 423 45.61 -24.33 14.19
N PHE A 424 44.81 -23.82 15.12
CA PHE A 424 44.53 -24.45 16.40
C PHE A 424 43.18 -25.14 16.37
N LEU A 425 43.11 -26.36 16.90
CA LEU A 425 41.85 -27.06 17.10
C LEU A 425 41.18 -26.54 18.38
N TRP A 426 39.92 -26.14 18.25
CA TRP A 426 39.07 -25.60 19.30
C TRP A 426 37.82 -26.45 19.44
N ILE A 427 37.36 -26.64 20.67
CA ILE A 427 36.05 -27.21 20.97
C ILE A 427 35.23 -26.16 21.70
N VAL A 428 34.02 -25.90 21.22
CA VAL A 428 33.10 -24.97 21.87
C VAL A 428 32.20 -25.74 22.82
N LEU A 429 32.29 -25.38 24.10
CA LEU A 429 31.49 -25.95 25.18
C LEU A 429 30.38 -25.00 25.60
N GLN A 430 29.29 -25.56 26.09
CA GLN A 430 28.19 -24.84 26.73
C GLN A 430 27.87 -25.49 28.09
N ASP A 431 27.60 -24.66 29.10
CA ASP A 431 27.16 -25.10 30.41
C ASP A 431 25.63 -25.09 30.56
N GLN A 432 25.12 -25.49 31.72
CA GLN A 432 23.67 -25.54 31.96
C GLN A 432 22.99 -24.16 32.00
N THR A 433 23.75 -23.08 32.21
CA THR A 433 23.20 -21.71 32.20
C THR A 433 23.21 -21.11 30.79
N GLY A 434 23.72 -21.83 29.80
CA GLY A 434 23.82 -21.40 28.41
C GLY A 434 25.11 -20.63 28.11
N ARG A 435 26.01 -20.47 29.09
CA ARG A 435 27.30 -19.80 28.91
C ARG A 435 28.22 -20.68 28.08
N THR A 436 28.81 -20.09 27.05
CA THR A 436 29.68 -20.77 26.09
C THR A 436 31.15 -20.45 26.34
N ARG A 437 32.03 -21.42 26.09
CA ARG A 437 33.47 -21.25 26.23
C ARG A 437 34.24 -22.04 25.18
N ILE A 438 35.30 -21.44 24.66
CA ILE A 438 36.25 -22.13 23.78
C ILE A 438 37.28 -22.86 24.65
N VAL A 439 37.47 -24.14 24.36
CA VAL A 439 38.57 -24.95 24.86
C VAL A 439 39.57 -25.13 23.73
N THR A 440 40.74 -24.51 23.87
CA THR A 440 41.85 -24.69 22.93
C THR A 440 42.50 -26.03 23.19
N MET A 441 42.54 -26.89 22.17
CA MET A 441 43.21 -28.18 22.22
C MET A 441 44.71 -27.97 21.95
N GLN A 442 45.17 -28.22 20.75
CA GLN A 442 46.55 -28.04 20.31
C GLN A 442 46.58 -27.48 18.88
N GLU A 443 47.76 -27.14 18.39
CA GLU A 443 47.98 -26.83 16.97
C GLU A 443 47.75 -28.10 16.13
N LEU A 444 47.15 -27.98 14.94
CA LEU A 444 46.95 -29.10 14.02
C LEU A 444 48.29 -29.78 13.67
N GLY A 445 49.35 -28.99 13.45
CA GLY A 445 50.70 -29.50 13.32
C GLY A 445 50.96 -30.29 12.03
N PHE A 446 51.75 -31.36 12.12
CA PHE A 446 52.23 -32.16 10.98
C PHE A 446 51.24 -33.27 10.58
N PRO A 447 51.28 -33.74 9.31
CA PRO A 447 50.49 -34.90 8.89
C PRO A 447 50.73 -36.16 9.73
N GLY A 448 49.67 -36.96 9.92
CA GLY A 448 49.64 -38.13 10.78
C GLY A 448 48.58 -38.02 11.88
N TRP A 449 48.14 -39.14 12.46
CA TRP A 449 47.17 -39.16 13.55
C TRP A 449 47.79 -38.65 14.86
N HIS A 450 47.20 -37.59 15.41
CA HIS A 450 47.57 -37.03 16.71
C HIS A 450 46.36 -37.00 17.63
N LEU A 451 46.54 -37.46 18.86
CA LEU A 451 45.53 -37.35 19.90
C LEU A 451 45.62 -35.96 20.53
N MET A 452 44.63 -35.11 20.26
CA MET A 452 44.55 -33.77 20.83
C MET A 452 43.71 -33.83 22.11
N SER A 453 44.21 -33.22 23.18
CA SER A 453 43.57 -33.27 24.50
C SER A 453 43.56 -31.91 25.19
N ALA A 454 42.49 -31.59 25.91
CA ALA A 454 42.40 -30.42 26.79
C ALA A 454 41.62 -30.73 28.08
N ASN A 455 41.93 -29.98 29.14
CA ASN A 455 41.19 -30.05 30.40
C ASN A 455 39.86 -29.30 30.27
N LEU A 456 38.80 -29.86 30.86
CA LEU A 456 37.51 -29.18 30.95
C LEU A 456 37.59 -28.02 31.97
N PRO A 457 36.89 -26.89 31.75
CA PRO A 457 36.96 -25.74 32.66
C PRO A 457 36.21 -26.01 33.98
N ASP A 458 36.86 -25.76 35.11
CA ASP A 458 36.27 -25.97 36.44
C ASP A 458 35.25 -24.88 36.86
N ASP A 459 35.21 -23.74 36.14
CA ASP A 459 34.32 -22.60 36.43
C ASP A 459 32.97 -22.64 35.69
N MET A 460 32.72 -23.71 34.92
CA MET A 460 31.47 -23.91 34.19
C MET A 460 30.53 -24.84 34.96
N VAL A 461 29.23 -24.55 34.92
CA VAL A 461 28.25 -25.30 35.70
C VAL A 461 27.73 -26.49 34.90
N GLY A 462 28.09 -27.71 35.30
CA GLY A 462 27.64 -28.94 34.64
C GLY A 462 26.11 -29.11 34.63
N PRO A 463 25.57 -29.95 33.73
CA PRO A 463 26.29 -30.76 32.74
C PRO A 463 26.81 -29.93 31.55
N LEU A 464 28.04 -30.25 31.11
CA LEU A 464 28.66 -29.58 29.97
C LEU A 464 28.22 -30.23 28.65
N ARG A 465 28.25 -29.45 27.57
CA ARG A 465 27.81 -29.86 26.25
C ARG A 465 28.79 -29.40 25.18
N VAL A 466 29.08 -30.24 24.19
CA VAL A 466 29.85 -29.87 23.00
C VAL A 466 28.89 -29.31 21.94
N LEU A 467 29.19 -28.12 21.42
CA LEU A 467 28.40 -27.45 20.38
C LEU A 467 29.04 -27.53 19.00
N ALA A 468 30.36 -27.35 18.92
CA ALA A 468 31.08 -27.25 17.67
C ALA A 468 32.55 -27.66 17.82
N ILE A 469 33.11 -28.19 16.75
CA ILE A 469 34.55 -28.40 16.56
C ILE A 469 35.02 -27.36 15.56
N GLN A 470 35.95 -26.52 16.00
CA GLN A 470 36.40 -25.35 15.27
C GLN A 470 37.90 -25.41 15.03
N ILE A 471 38.34 -24.78 13.96
CA ILE A 471 39.73 -24.43 13.75
C ILE A 471 39.85 -22.91 13.80
N ASN A 472 40.86 -22.43 14.52
CA ASN A 472 41.18 -21.03 14.60
C ASN A 472 42.56 -20.75 14.02
N GLU A 473 42.63 -19.75 13.15
CA GLU A 473 43.89 -19.21 12.68
C GLU A 473 44.04 -17.79 13.23
N PRO A 474 45.09 -17.48 14.02
CA PRO A 474 45.31 -16.17 14.60
C PRO A 474 45.33 -15.07 13.54
N GLY A 475 44.29 -14.23 13.56
CA GLY A 475 44.13 -13.11 12.63
C GLY A 475 42.65 -12.73 12.49
N PHE A 476 42.36 -11.43 12.43
CA PHE A 476 40.98 -10.93 12.22
C PHE A 476 40.62 -10.77 10.73
N GLY A 477 41.39 -11.38 9.82
CA GLY A 477 41.21 -11.27 8.38
C GLY A 477 40.06 -12.15 7.87
N ALA A 478 39.44 -11.74 6.76
CA ALA A 478 38.45 -12.55 6.06
C ALA A 478 39.04 -13.79 5.36
N VAL A 479 40.38 -13.89 5.30
CA VAL A 479 41.11 -14.94 4.58
C VAL A 479 42.10 -15.65 5.50
N GLY A 480 42.18 -16.97 5.39
CA GLY A 480 43.11 -17.86 6.08
C GLY A 480 43.68 -18.95 5.17
N THR A 481 44.43 -19.87 5.76
CA THR A 481 45.11 -20.99 5.12
C THR A 481 44.10 -22.03 4.62
N VAL A 482 44.16 -22.38 3.33
CA VAL A 482 43.31 -23.44 2.73
C VAL A 482 43.88 -24.81 3.08
N GLY A 483 43.02 -25.80 3.33
CA GLY A 483 43.50 -27.12 3.67
C GLY A 483 42.42 -28.15 3.95
N SER A 484 42.84 -29.28 4.50
CA SER A 484 41.91 -30.27 5.04
C SER A 484 42.52 -31.03 6.23
N ALA A 485 41.65 -31.54 7.08
CA ALA A 485 42.02 -32.43 8.18
C ALA A 485 40.94 -33.49 8.36
N VAL A 486 41.37 -34.69 8.77
CA VAL A 486 40.46 -35.79 9.13
C VAL A 486 40.36 -35.85 10.65
N PHE A 487 39.15 -36.00 11.18
CA PHE A 487 38.85 -36.12 12.60
C PHE A 487 38.16 -37.43 12.89
N ASP A 488 38.51 -38.05 14.01
CA ASP A 488 37.98 -39.34 14.41
C ASP A 488 37.88 -39.42 15.95
N ASN A 489 36.93 -40.20 16.47
CA ASN A 489 36.74 -40.54 17.87
C ASN A 489 36.86 -39.35 18.84
N LEU A 490 35.78 -38.57 18.98
CA LEU A 490 35.62 -37.59 20.05
C LEU A 490 35.28 -38.32 21.36
N HIS A 491 36.08 -38.13 22.41
CA HIS A 491 35.87 -38.80 23.70
C HIS A 491 36.12 -37.88 24.91
N ALA A 492 35.48 -38.22 26.03
CA ALA A 492 35.67 -37.59 27.33
C ALA A 492 36.35 -38.57 28.30
N VAL A 493 37.18 -38.05 29.19
CA VAL A 493 37.89 -38.86 30.20
C VAL A 493 37.30 -38.61 31.57
N ILE A 494 36.85 -39.67 32.23
CA ILE A 494 36.32 -39.60 33.59
C ILE A 494 37.47 -39.45 34.59
N GLY A 495 37.49 -38.36 35.35
CA GLY A 495 38.65 -38.00 36.18
C GLY A 495 38.96 -38.96 37.33
N SER A 496 37.97 -39.69 37.84
CA SER A 496 38.13 -40.62 38.96
C SER A 496 38.66 -42.01 38.55
N THR A 497 38.41 -42.43 37.31
CA THR A 497 38.76 -43.79 36.82
C THR A 497 39.78 -43.77 35.69
N GLY A 498 39.95 -42.63 35.00
CA GLY A 498 40.70 -42.56 33.74
C GLY A 498 40.00 -43.25 32.58
N GLU A 499 38.75 -43.67 32.75
CA GLU A 499 37.94 -44.31 31.72
C GLU A 499 37.62 -43.32 30.59
N GLU A 500 37.81 -43.78 29.35
CA GLU A 500 37.49 -43.02 28.14
C GLU A 500 36.07 -43.38 27.69
N LEU A 501 35.20 -42.37 27.64
CA LEU A 501 33.85 -42.51 27.11
C LEU A 501 33.78 -41.85 25.74
N LEU A 502 33.44 -42.65 24.73
CA LEU A 502 33.18 -42.18 23.38
C LEU A 502 31.94 -41.27 23.35
N LEU A 503 32.08 -40.09 22.75
CA LEU A 503 31.02 -39.12 22.54
C LEU A 503 30.50 -39.17 21.10
N ASP A 504 31.39 -39.29 20.11
CA ASP A 504 31.07 -39.44 18.69
C ASP A 504 32.22 -40.16 17.97
N ASP A 505 31.93 -41.19 17.19
CA ASP A 505 32.88 -42.00 16.41
C ASP A 505 32.95 -41.60 14.94
N PHE A 506 32.01 -40.79 14.43
CA PHE A 506 31.89 -40.44 13.01
C PHE A 506 31.63 -41.66 12.07
N GLU A 507 30.97 -42.71 12.57
CA GLU A 507 30.77 -43.97 11.81
C GLU A 507 29.46 -44.08 11.03
N ASN A 508 28.42 -43.34 11.44
CA ASN A 508 27.06 -43.53 10.94
C ASN A 508 26.67 -42.50 9.87
N ASN A 509 25.88 -41.51 10.27
CA ASN A 509 25.43 -40.41 9.44
C ASN A 509 26.11 -39.12 9.89
N LEU A 510 26.50 -38.28 8.94
CA LEU A 510 27.15 -37.00 9.25
C LEU A 510 26.10 -35.99 9.74
N ASP A 511 25.78 -36.04 11.03
CA ASP A 511 24.90 -35.07 11.72
C ASP A 511 25.56 -33.68 11.87
N TRP A 512 26.81 -33.57 11.43
CA TRP A 512 27.62 -32.38 11.46
C TRP A 512 27.53 -31.60 10.14
N ILE A 513 27.49 -30.28 10.23
CA ILE A 513 27.53 -29.39 9.08
C ILE A 513 28.62 -28.33 9.22
N PRO A 514 29.26 -27.91 8.12
CA PRO A 514 30.20 -26.81 8.13
C PRO A 514 29.59 -25.50 8.67
N LEU A 515 30.38 -24.74 9.41
CA LEU A 515 30.05 -23.39 9.82
C LEU A 515 30.02 -22.46 8.60
N ALA A 516 29.12 -21.49 8.62
CA ALA A 516 29.07 -20.48 7.57
C ALA A 516 30.30 -19.55 7.67
N THR A 517 31.18 -19.62 6.68
CA THR A 517 32.43 -18.85 6.60
C THR A 517 32.45 -17.87 5.43
N SER A 518 31.59 -18.07 4.44
CA SER A 518 31.33 -17.10 3.37
C SER A 518 29.91 -17.24 2.80
N ALA A 519 29.49 -16.29 1.97
CA ALA A 519 28.21 -16.37 1.23
C ALA A 519 28.18 -17.51 0.18
N ILE A 520 29.35 -17.97 -0.26
CA ILE A 520 29.52 -19.08 -1.20
C ILE A 520 30.15 -20.21 -0.39
N ARG A 521 29.40 -21.30 -0.11
CA ARG A 521 29.87 -22.41 0.73
C ARG A 521 31.28 -22.86 0.28
N SER A 522 32.29 -22.53 1.08
CA SER A 522 33.71 -22.80 0.78
C SER A 522 34.26 -23.99 1.54
N ASP A 523 33.55 -24.40 2.58
CA ASP A 523 33.96 -25.46 3.49
C ASP A 523 33.04 -26.66 3.28
N GLU A 524 33.63 -27.85 3.30
CA GLU A 524 32.97 -29.12 3.04
C GLU A 524 33.29 -30.10 4.17
N LEU A 525 32.29 -30.88 4.56
CA LEU A 525 32.44 -31.95 5.54
C LEU A 525 31.83 -33.21 4.93
N ALA A 526 32.58 -34.30 4.93
CA ALA A 526 32.15 -35.59 4.42
C ALA A 526 32.73 -36.72 5.27
N LEU A 527 32.08 -37.88 5.23
CA LEU A 527 32.64 -39.11 5.78
C LEU A 527 33.57 -39.75 4.74
N VAL A 528 34.74 -40.19 5.20
CA VAL A 528 35.75 -40.86 4.38
C VAL A 528 36.13 -42.20 5.01
N SER A 529 36.44 -43.19 4.17
CA SER A 529 36.75 -44.56 4.61
C SER A 529 38.18 -45.00 4.25
N ASP A 530 38.96 -44.14 3.60
CA ASP A 530 40.33 -44.41 3.15
C ASP A 530 41.38 -43.95 4.17
N VAL A 531 41.07 -42.90 4.95
CA VAL A 531 41.91 -42.39 6.03
C VAL A 531 41.10 -42.39 7.33
N VAL A 532 41.19 -43.48 8.08
CA VAL A 532 40.42 -43.71 9.34
C VAL A 532 41.40 -44.05 10.46
N HIS A 533 41.13 -43.63 11.69
CA HIS A 533 41.93 -44.00 12.86
C HIS A 533 41.43 -45.32 13.46
N ASP A 534 40.12 -45.45 13.67
CA ASP A 534 39.45 -46.65 14.16
C ASP A 534 38.04 -46.74 13.54
N GLY A 535 37.51 -47.94 13.31
CA GLY A 535 36.19 -48.12 12.67
C GLY A 535 36.19 -48.15 11.12
N GLU A 536 35.05 -47.82 10.51
CA GLU A 536 34.77 -47.83 9.07
C GLU A 536 34.88 -46.44 8.41
N SER A 537 34.66 -45.34 9.15
CA SER A 537 34.72 -43.99 8.58
C SER A 537 35.12 -42.88 9.55
N ALA A 538 35.78 -41.84 9.01
CA ALA A 538 36.16 -40.65 9.76
C ALA A 538 35.63 -39.36 9.11
N ALA A 539 35.56 -38.27 9.87
CA ALA A 539 35.09 -36.98 9.37
C ALA A 539 36.20 -36.19 8.67
N TRP A 540 36.13 -36.09 7.35
CA TRP A 540 37.01 -35.23 6.55
C TRP A 540 36.43 -33.83 6.42
N PHE A 541 37.15 -32.84 6.93
CA PHE A 541 36.81 -31.43 6.83
C PHE A 541 37.77 -30.72 5.89
N SER A 542 37.24 -30.23 4.76
CA SER A 542 37.94 -29.32 3.86
C SER A 542 37.56 -27.89 4.18
N PHE A 543 38.56 -27.05 4.43
CA PHE A 543 38.37 -25.64 4.75
C PHE A 543 38.96 -24.76 3.67
N GLY A 544 38.13 -23.86 3.16
CA GLY A 544 38.51 -22.88 2.18
C GLY A 544 39.28 -21.71 2.77
N LYS A 545 39.52 -20.72 1.91
CA LYS A 545 40.27 -19.51 2.28
C LYS A 545 39.45 -18.58 3.15
N GLU A 546 38.13 -18.58 3.03
CA GLU A 546 37.26 -17.63 3.74
C GLU A 546 37.11 -18.04 5.21
N THR A 547 37.09 -17.06 6.12
CA THR A 547 36.94 -17.31 7.56
C THR A 547 35.91 -16.37 8.18
N ASN A 548 35.25 -16.83 9.25
CA ASN A 548 34.42 -15.96 10.08
C ASN A 548 35.22 -15.50 11.30
N ARG A 549 35.90 -14.35 11.18
CA ARG A 549 36.81 -13.79 12.22
C ARG A 549 37.91 -14.78 12.64
N GLY A 550 38.60 -15.37 11.65
CA GLY A 550 39.66 -16.36 11.89
C GLY A 550 39.16 -17.73 12.30
N THR A 551 37.84 -17.95 12.36
CA THR A 551 37.24 -19.21 12.81
C THR A 551 36.56 -19.92 11.64
N ARG A 552 36.79 -21.23 11.54
CA ARG A 552 36.14 -22.19 10.62
C ARG A 552 35.83 -23.46 11.41
N GLY A 553 35.11 -24.41 10.82
CA GLY A 553 34.85 -25.70 11.46
C GLY A 553 33.47 -26.22 11.14
N PHE A 554 32.96 -27.08 12.01
CA PHE A 554 31.68 -27.75 11.85
C PHE A 554 30.96 -27.90 13.19
N ARG A 555 29.64 -28.01 13.11
CA ARG A 555 28.74 -28.11 14.27
C ARG A 555 27.71 -29.18 14.03
N ARG A 556 27.16 -29.76 15.08
CA ARG A 556 26.04 -30.69 14.96
C ARG A 556 24.75 -29.90 14.73
N ALA A 557 23.97 -30.27 13.72
CA ALA A 557 22.78 -29.53 13.32
C ALA A 557 21.50 -30.27 13.72
N SER A 558 20.56 -29.55 14.32
CA SER A 558 19.19 -30.04 14.40
C SER A 558 18.48 -29.71 13.08
N GLY A 559 17.85 -30.72 12.46
CA GLY A 559 17.11 -30.55 11.20
C GLY A 559 17.99 -30.14 10.01
N ASN A 560 17.63 -29.06 9.31
CA ASN A 560 18.34 -28.61 8.09
C ASN A 560 19.46 -27.59 8.37
N GLY A 561 19.67 -27.22 9.64
CA GLY A 561 20.73 -26.31 10.08
C GLY A 561 20.57 -24.85 9.65
N ARG A 562 19.37 -24.42 9.25
CA ARG A 562 19.05 -23.07 8.79
C ARG A 562 18.13 -22.37 9.78
N ILE A 563 18.23 -21.05 9.86
CA ILE A 563 17.35 -20.25 10.72
C ILE A 563 16.19 -19.71 9.88
N PRO A 564 14.93 -20.03 10.23
CA PRO A 564 13.77 -19.45 9.55
C PRO A 564 13.69 -17.95 9.78
N VAL A 565 13.42 -17.19 8.72
CA VAL A 565 13.26 -15.73 8.78
C VAL A 565 12.08 -15.26 7.94
N ILE A 566 11.47 -14.16 8.36
CA ILE A 566 10.51 -13.42 7.54
C ILE A 566 11.25 -12.27 6.87
N ALA A 567 11.13 -12.17 5.55
CA ALA A 567 11.78 -11.11 4.79
C ALA A 567 10.80 -10.01 4.38
N SER A 568 11.28 -8.77 4.31
CA SER A 568 10.53 -7.72 3.61
C SER A 568 10.53 -7.92 2.08
N SER A 569 9.50 -7.44 1.38
CA SER A 569 9.43 -7.46 -0.08
C SER A 569 10.58 -6.70 -0.74
N SER A 570 11.09 -5.65 -0.08
CA SER A 570 12.24 -4.86 -0.55
C SER A 570 13.55 -5.63 -0.39
N PHE A 571 13.76 -6.33 0.72
CA PHE A 571 14.88 -7.25 0.89
C PHE A 571 14.82 -8.39 -0.14
N ALA A 572 13.66 -9.02 -0.31
CA ALA A 572 13.46 -10.11 -1.25
C ALA A 572 13.84 -9.69 -2.68
N ARG A 573 13.36 -8.52 -3.14
CA ARG A 573 13.74 -7.97 -4.45
C ARG A 573 15.21 -7.61 -4.56
N ALA A 574 15.81 -7.00 -3.52
CA ALA A 574 17.20 -6.58 -3.54
C ALA A 574 18.19 -7.75 -3.48
N ALA A 575 17.86 -8.80 -2.74
CA ALA A 575 18.65 -10.03 -2.62
C ALA A 575 18.34 -11.07 -3.70
N GLY A 576 17.34 -10.84 -4.56
CA GLY A 576 16.86 -11.83 -5.54
C GLY A 576 16.25 -13.08 -4.89
N ALA A 577 15.66 -12.92 -3.70
CA ALA A 577 15.12 -13.98 -2.87
C ALA A 577 13.59 -14.07 -2.99
N SER A 578 13.07 -15.25 -2.70
CA SER A 578 11.64 -15.56 -2.62
C SER A 578 11.38 -16.53 -1.47
N ARG A 579 10.12 -16.82 -1.15
CA ARG A 579 9.77 -17.83 -0.15
C ARG A 579 10.45 -19.18 -0.46
N GLY A 580 11.10 -19.78 0.54
CA GLY A 580 11.92 -20.99 0.44
C GLY A 580 13.37 -20.74 0.00
N SER A 581 13.76 -19.50 -0.28
CA SER A 581 15.16 -19.18 -0.62
C SER A 581 16.07 -19.32 0.59
N VAL A 582 17.24 -19.89 0.36
CA VAL A 582 18.27 -20.11 1.37
C VAL A 582 19.44 -19.20 1.08
N LEU A 583 19.85 -18.42 2.08
CA LEU A 583 20.90 -17.42 1.95
C LEU A 583 21.83 -17.50 3.16
N ILE A 584 23.04 -17.00 3.01
CA ILE A 584 23.92 -16.73 4.15
C ILE A 584 24.00 -15.22 4.28
N VAL A 585 23.60 -14.71 5.44
CA VAL A 585 23.60 -13.28 5.75
C VAL A 585 24.61 -12.97 6.83
N GLY A 586 25.32 -11.86 6.68
CA GLY A 586 26.18 -11.31 7.72
C GLY A 586 25.39 -10.45 8.68
N VAL A 587 25.47 -10.77 9.97
CA VAL A 587 24.96 -9.96 11.07
C VAL A 587 26.14 -9.50 11.95
N SER A 588 25.92 -8.57 12.87
CA SER A 588 26.99 -8.01 13.73
C SER A 588 27.82 -9.06 14.48
N ALA A 589 27.23 -10.23 14.79
CA ALA A 589 27.86 -11.32 15.53
C ALA A 589 28.45 -12.45 14.64
N GLY A 590 28.19 -12.48 13.32
CA GLY A 590 28.74 -13.49 12.42
C GLY A 590 27.90 -13.76 11.18
N LEU A 591 28.24 -14.82 10.43
CA LEU A 591 27.47 -15.29 9.29
C LEU A 591 26.40 -16.29 9.72
N VAL A 592 25.17 -16.09 9.26
CA VAL A 592 23.99 -16.88 9.63
C VAL A 592 23.34 -17.46 8.37
N PRO A 593 23.21 -18.79 8.26
CA PRO A 593 22.43 -19.44 7.21
C PRO A 593 20.94 -19.28 7.54
N ILE A 594 20.21 -18.63 6.65
CA ILE A 594 18.79 -18.33 6.80
C ILE A 594 17.96 -19.04 5.73
N GLU A 595 16.70 -19.28 6.05
CA GLU A 595 15.66 -19.71 5.10
C GLU A 595 14.49 -18.74 5.17
N VAL A 596 14.10 -18.17 4.02
CA VAL A 596 12.98 -17.22 3.95
C VAL A 596 11.67 -17.99 4.01
N VAL A 597 11.01 -18.03 5.16
CA VAL A 597 9.75 -18.79 5.35
C VAL A 597 8.53 -18.03 4.84
N ASP A 598 8.58 -16.70 4.85
CA ASP A 598 7.51 -15.83 4.33
C ASP A 598 8.05 -14.44 3.96
N VAL A 599 7.24 -13.67 3.21
CA VAL A 599 7.56 -12.31 2.76
C VAL A 599 6.44 -11.33 3.13
N VAL A 600 6.80 -10.21 3.75
CA VAL A 600 5.90 -9.14 4.18
C VAL A 600 6.23 -7.81 3.50
N GLU A 601 5.26 -6.92 3.33
CA GLU A 601 5.51 -5.57 2.82
C GLU A 601 6.01 -4.64 3.93
N TYR A 602 5.41 -4.73 5.11
CA TYR A 602 5.70 -3.87 6.26
C TYR A 602 5.71 -4.69 7.57
N PHE A 603 6.45 -4.21 8.55
CA PHE A 603 6.46 -4.75 9.90
C PHE A 603 6.66 -3.57 10.88
N PRO A 604 5.86 -3.46 11.96
CA PRO A 604 5.95 -2.32 12.89
C PRO A 604 7.40 -2.07 13.34
N THR A 605 7.77 -0.80 13.47
CA THR A 605 9.12 -0.30 13.79
C THR A 605 10.21 -0.56 12.73
N MET A 606 9.88 -1.19 11.61
CA MET A 606 10.82 -1.47 10.51
C MET A 606 10.57 -0.55 9.33
N ASP A 607 11.65 -0.07 8.71
CA ASP A 607 11.61 0.69 7.47
C ASP A 607 12.05 -0.23 6.30
N PRO A 608 11.22 -0.43 5.26
CA PRO A 608 11.62 -1.20 4.09
C PRO A 608 12.62 -0.47 3.18
N ILE A 609 12.91 0.82 3.39
CA ILE A 609 13.90 1.60 2.65
C ILE A 609 15.33 1.20 3.06
N GLY A 610 16.29 1.30 2.13
CA GLY A 610 17.71 1.06 2.45
C GLY A 610 18.13 -0.41 2.39
N GLY A 611 17.44 -1.23 1.59
CA GLY A 611 17.75 -2.65 1.37
C GLY A 611 16.84 -3.63 2.12
N GLY A 612 15.85 -3.09 2.85
CA GLY A 612 14.80 -3.86 3.51
C GLY A 612 15.21 -4.42 4.86
N PHE A 613 14.39 -5.33 5.37
CA PHE A 613 14.58 -5.94 6.67
C PHE A 613 14.33 -7.45 6.70
N LEU A 614 14.85 -8.08 7.75
CA LEU A 614 14.64 -9.47 8.13
C LEU A 614 14.19 -9.57 9.59
N ILE A 615 13.17 -10.41 9.85
CA ILE A 615 12.68 -10.74 11.19
C ILE A 615 13.13 -12.15 11.56
N PHE A 616 13.72 -12.29 12.75
CA PHE A 616 14.22 -13.54 13.31
C PHE A 616 13.49 -13.88 14.61
N ASP A 617 13.44 -15.16 14.96
CA ASP A 617 13.20 -15.56 16.35
C ASP A 617 14.45 -15.29 17.21
N LEU A 618 14.28 -14.53 18.29
CA LEU A 618 15.37 -14.06 19.14
C LEU A 618 16.11 -15.22 19.84
N PRO A 619 15.44 -16.15 20.57
CA PRO A 619 16.12 -17.31 21.15
C PRO A 619 16.89 -18.14 20.12
N THR A 620 16.30 -18.39 18.96
CA THR A 620 16.91 -19.16 17.86
C THR A 620 18.16 -18.46 17.33
N LEU A 621 18.10 -17.14 17.07
CA LEU A 621 19.25 -16.39 16.61
C LEU A 621 20.35 -16.37 17.67
N LEU A 622 20.04 -16.00 18.91
CA LEU A 622 21.04 -15.89 19.98
C LEU A 622 21.73 -17.22 20.28
N SER A 623 20.99 -18.33 20.30
CA SER A 623 21.57 -19.67 20.50
C SER A 623 22.54 -20.03 19.37
N TYR A 624 22.26 -19.63 18.13
CA TYR A 624 23.18 -19.82 17.01
C TYR A 624 24.43 -18.94 17.10
N VAL A 625 24.27 -17.61 17.21
CA VAL A 625 25.44 -16.70 17.11
C VAL A 625 26.31 -16.74 18.35
N ASN A 626 25.71 -16.78 19.55
CA ASN A 626 26.47 -16.87 20.80
C ASN A 626 27.02 -18.30 21.01
N GLY A 627 26.28 -19.32 20.56
CA GLY A 627 26.70 -20.72 20.58
C GLY A 627 27.98 -21.00 19.80
N LEU A 628 28.17 -20.31 18.67
CA LEU A 628 29.23 -20.62 17.71
C LEU A 628 30.36 -19.58 17.70
N ASN A 629 30.15 -18.39 18.25
CA ASN A 629 31.18 -17.36 18.34
C ASN A 629 31.16 -16.63 19.71
N PRO A 630 31.71 -17.25 20.76
CA PRO A 630 31.73 -16.65 22.10
C PRO A 630 32.61 -15.39 22.23
N ILE A 631 33.38 -15.04 21.19
CA ILE A 631 34.16 -13.80 21.13
C ILE A 631 33.24 -12.61 20.81
N ALA A 632 32.08 -12.85 20.21
CA ALA A 632 31.20 -11.85 19.62
C ALA A 632 29.74 -12.03 20.06
N GLU A 633 29.47 -11.88 21.35
CA GLU A 633 28.12 -12.03 21.90
C GLU A 633 27.15 -10.95 21.37
N ALA A 634 26.02 -11.39 20.84
CA ALA A 634 24.83 -10.58 20.64
C ALA A 634 23.94 -10.64 21.90
N GLY A 635 23.26 -9.54 22.22
CA GLY A 635 22.38 -9.45 23.38
C GLY A 635 21.23 -8.49 23.15
N VAL A 636 20.16 -8.66 23.94
CA VAL A 636 18.96 -7.83 23.90
C VAL A 636 19.31 -6.36 24.05
N ASN A 637 18.82 -5.53 23.15
CA ASN A 637 19.00 -4.07 23.17
C ASN A 637 17.68 -3.28 23.06
N GLU A 638 16.56 -4.00 23.00
CA GLU A 638 15.22 -3.44 22.87
C GLU A 638 14.19 -4.37 23.54
N PHE A 639 13.11 -3.80 24.07
CA PHE A 639 11.97 -4.59 24.52
C PHE A 639 10.65 -3.81 24.34
N PHE A 640 9.58 -4.58 24.20
CA PHE A 640 8.21 -4.10 23.98
C PHE A 640 7.34 -4.53 25.14
N LEU A 641 6.42 -3.67 25.56
CA LEU A 641 5.41 -3.98 26.55
C LEU A 641 4.02 -3.65 25.99
N SER A 642 3.09 -4.58 26.15
CA SER A 642 1.66 -4.28 26.09
C SER A 642 1.14 -3.99 27.50
N ALA A 643 0.23 -3.03 27.60
CA ALA A 643 -0.46 -2.70 28.84
C ALA A 643 -1.86 -3.29 28.83
N ASP A 644 -2.42 -3.50 30.02
CA ASP A 644 -3.85 -3.73 30.16
C ASP A 644 -4.63 -2.52 29.61
N ASP A 645 -5.84 -2.75 29.11
CA ASP A 645 -6.73 -1.70 28.58
C ASP A 645 -6.80 -0.50 29.56
N ASP A 646 -6.59 0.72 29.02
CA ASP A 646 -6.49 2.02 29.71
C ASP A 646 -5.21 2.31 30.55
N ASP A 647 -4.34 1.33 30.82
CA ASP A 647 -3.17 1.51 31.69
C ASP A 647 -1.89 1.94 30.94
N GLY A 648 -1.92 2.07 29.61
CA GLY A 648 -0.76 2.40 28.77
C GLY A 648 0.02 3.65 29.20
N LEU A 649 -0.67 4.74 29.60
CA LEU A 649 -0.01 5.96 30.08
C LEU A 649 0.66 5.77 31.45
N LYS A 650 0.06 4.95 32.33
CA LYS A 650 0.60 4.61 33.64
C LYS A 650 1.87 3.76 33.49
N VAL A 651 1.81 2.72 32.66
CA VAL A 651 2.97 1.86 32.33
C VAL A 651 4.10 2.70 31.73
N PHE A 652 3.81 3.56 30.76
CA PHE A 652 4.80 4.46 30.15
C PHE A 652 5.53 5.32 31.20
N ARG A 653 4.81 5.91 32.16
CA ARG A 653 5.42 6.73 33.23
C ARG A 653 6.28 5.89 34.18
N GLN A 654 5.83 4.69 34.55
CA GLN A 654 6.60 3.78 35.41
C GLN A 654 7.90 3.34 34.71
N VAL A 655 7.80 2.86 33.47
CA VAL A 655 8.96 2.42 32.67
C VAL A 655 9.93 3.57 32.43
N SER A 656 9.43 4.76 32.06
CA SER A 656 10.26 5.96 31.88
C SER A 656 11.04 6.34 33.14
N ALA A 657 10.42 6.22 34.32
CA ALA A 657 11.07 6.49 35.60
C ALA A 657 12.15 5.47 35.97
N LEU A 658 11.99 4.21 35.56
CA LEU A 658 12.95 3.11 35.77
C LEU A 658 14.13 3.17 34.79
N VAL A 659 13.87 3.40 33.50
CA VAL A 659 14.90 3.43 32.44
C VAL A 659 15.76 4.69 32.53
N ARG A 660 15.16 5.87 32.78
CA ARG A 660 15.80 7.19 32.89
C ARG A 660 16.83 7.51 31.79
N ASN A 661 18.09 7.14 32.01
CA ASN A 661 19.23 7.48 31.15
C ASN A 661 19.87 6.26 30.46
N GLN A 662 19.29 5.06 30.63
CA GLN A 662 19.85 3.81 30.14
C GLN A 662 19.35 3.41 28.75
N GLY A 663 18.30 4.07 28.26
CA GLY A 663 17.67 3.81 26.97
C GLY A 663 16.64 4.89 26.64
N HIS A 664 16.04 4.78 25.47
CA HIS A 664 14.97 5.66 25.00
C HIS A 664 13.62 4.98 25.14
N VAL A 665 12.68 5.63 25.83
CA VAL A 665 11.32 5.11 26.06
C VAL A 665 10.35 5.90 25.18
N THR A 666 9.67 5.19 24.30
CA THR A 666 8.62 5.71 23.41
C THR A 666 7.31 5.02 23.77
N GLY A 667 6.20 5.76 23.80
CA GLY A 667 4.90 5.20 24.15
C GLY A 667 3.80 5.73 23.22
N ALA A 668 2.87 4.85 22.84
CA ALA A 668 1.82 5.21 21.89
C ALA A 668 0.83 6.21 22.50
N GLN A 669 0.33 5.93 23.70
CA GLN A 669 -0.67 6.76 24.38
C GLN A 669 -0.26 8.22 24.62
N PRO A 670 0.94 8.55 25.15
CA PRO A 670 1.34 9.95 25.34
C PRO A 670 1.47 10.72 24.01
N GLU A 671 1.87 10.06 22.92
CA GLU A 671 1.94 10.68 21.59
C GLU A 671 0.55 10.90 20.99
N LEU A 672 -0.39 9.97 21.20
CA LEU A 672 -1.78 10.14 20.80
C LEU A 672 -2.46 11.29 21.55
N GLU A 673 -2.25 11.42 22.87
CA GLU A 673 -2.75 12.56 23.64
C GLU A 673 -2.16 13.89 23.16
N ALA A 674 -0.86 13.91 22.80
CA ALA A 674 -0.21 15.08 22.25
C ALA A 674 -0.78 15.46 20.86
N LEU A 675 -1.13 14.46 20.04
CA LEU A 675 -1.78 14.65 18.74
C LEU A 675 -3.17 15.28 18.90
N GLU A 676 -3.98 14.78 19.83
CA GLU A 676 -5.33 15.33 20.10
C GLU A 676 -5.29 16.80 20.53
N GLN A 677 -4.28 17.15 21.33
CA GLN A 677 -4.05 18.50 21.83
C GLN A 677 -3.41 19.43 20.79
N ASN A 678 -2.97 18.94 19.62
CA ASN A 678 -2.34 19.76 18.60
C ASN A 678 -3.38 20.51 17.75
N PRO A 679 -3.55 21.84 17.94
CA PRO A 679 -4.60 22.58 17.26
C PRO A 679 -4.37 22.73 15.75
N LEU A 680 -3.14 22.56 15.26
CA LEU A 680 -2.86 22.63 13.82
C LEU A 680 -3.38 21.39 13.09
N ILE A 681 -3.29 20.21 13.73
CA ILE A 681 -3.69 18.93 13.15
C ILE A 681 -5.19 18.69 13.38
N THR A 682 -5.67 18.76 14.63
CA THR A 682 -7.07 18.44 14.95
C THR A 682 -8.06 19.54 14.62
N ALA A 683 -7.68 20.83 14.75
CA ALA A 683 -8.59 21.93 14.42
C ALA A 683 -8.52 22.32 12.93
N GLY A 684 -7.42 22.06 12.22
CA GLY A 684 -7.25 22.42 10.81
C GLY A 684 -8.17 21.65 9.88
N TRP A 685 -7.98 20.33 9.75
CA TRP A 685 -8.69 19.51 8.77
C TRP A 685 -10.16 19.29 9.14
N ARG A 686 -10.48 19.01 10.41
CA ARG A 686 -11.88 18.84 10.85
C ARG A 686 -12.72 20.09 10.62
N ALA A 687 -12.18 21.29 10.91
CA ALA A 687 -12.89 22.53 10.62
C ALA A 687 -13.09 22.76 9.12
N MET A 688 -12.10 22.41 8.28
CA MET A 688 -12.24 22.48 6.82
C MET A 688 -13.33 21.53 6.30
N VAL A 689 -13.43 20.31 6.84
CA VAL A 689 -14.49 19.35 6.48
C VAL A 689 -15.88 19.90 6.84
N ILE A 690 -16.05 20.43 8.05
CA ILE A 690 -17.32 21.02 8.50
C ILE A 690 -17.69 22.25 7.63
N ALA A 691 -16.73 23.13 7.36
CA ALA A 691 -16.95 24.30 6.51
C ALA A 691 -17.34 23.88 5.08
N ALA A 692 -16.67 22.89 4.51
CA ALA A 692 -16.99 22.34 3.19
C ALA A 692 -18.42 21.79 3.15
N MET A 693 -18.88 21.11 4.20
CA MET A 693 -20.25 20.60 4.30
C MET A 693 -21.29 21.71 4.31
N LEU A 694 -21.07 22.77 5.09
CA LEU A 694 -21.97 23.92 5.12
C LEU A 694 -22.07 24.56 3.74
N ILE A 695 -20.93 24.75 3.06
CA ILE A 695 -20.88 25.29 1.70
C ILE A 695 -21.62 24.34 0.74
N ILE A 696 -21.39 23.03 0.83
CA ILE A 696 -22.06 22.02 0.02
C ILE A 696 -23.58 22.10 0.17
N VAL A 697 -24.09 22.06 1.40
CA VAL A 697 -25.53 22.08 1.68
C VAL A 697 -26.13 23.39 1.19
N PHE A 698 -25.46 24.51 1.44
CA PHE A 698 -25.90 25.83 0.99
C PHE A 698 -25.93 25.93 -0.54
N THR A 699 -24.84 25.58 -1.21
CA THR A 699 -24.70 25.66 -2.67
C THR A 699 -25.62 24.67 -3.39
N ALA A 700 -25.78 23.45 -2.88
CA ALA A 700 -26.74 22.48 -3.41
C ALA A 700 -28.18 22.96 -3.24
N GLY A 701 -28.54 23.43 -2.04
CA GLY A 701 -29.87 23.97 -1.75
C GLY A 701 -30.22 25.15 -2.64
N LEU A 702 -29.36 26.18 -2.67
CA LEU A 702 -29.56 27.37 -3.49
C LEU A 702 -29.58 27.04 -4.98
N GLY A 703 -28.62 26.24 -5.45
CA GLY A 703 -28.51 25.88 -6.86
C GLY A 703 -29.71 25.05 -7.35
N TYR A 704 -30.23 24.15 -6.52
CA TYR A 704 -31.43 23.38 -6.83
C TYR A 704 -32.69 24.24 -6.83
N VAL A 705 -32.83 25.19 -5.88
CA VAL A 705 -33.95 26.14 -5.86
C VAL A 705 -33.95 27.00 -7.12
N VAL A 706 -32.79 27.56 -7.51
CA VAL A 706 -32.65 28.36 -8.74
C VAL A 706 -32.99 27.52 -9.97
N TYR A 707 -32.52 26.28 -10.03
CA TYR A 707 -32.85 25.34 -11.10
C TYR A 707 -34.36 25.10 -11.19
N LEU A 708 -35.02 24.80 -10.07
CA LEU A 708 -36.47 24.56 -10.05
C LEU A 708 -37.28 25.77 -10.50
N LEU A 709 -36.89 26.98 -10.10
CA LEU A 709 -37.58 28.20 -10.53
C LEU A 709 -37.48 28.37 -12.05
N ALA A 710 -36.28 28.20 -12.62
CA ALA A 710 -36.07 28.27 -14.06
C ALA A 710 -36.76 27.12 -14.83
N PHE A 711 -36.81 25.92 -14.24
CA PHE A 711 -37.44 24.74 -14.83
C PHE A 711 -38.96 24.84 -14.85
N THR A 712 -39.56 25.39 -13.79
CA THR A 712 -41.03 25.49 -13.65
C THR A 712 -41.64 26.33 -14.78
N GLU A 713 -41.03 27.47 -15.13
CA GLU A 713 -41.56 28.36 -16.16
C GLU A 713 -41.61 27.70 -17.55
N ARG A 714 -40.61 26.87 -17.89
CA ARG A 714 -40.54 26.18 -19.18
C ARG A 714 -41.41 24.92 -19.22
N SER A 715 -41.39 24.15 -18.12
CA SER A 715 -42.08 22.86 -18.04
C SER A 715 -43.61 22.96 -17.96
N ILE A 716 -44.18 24.06 -17.44
CA ILE A 716 -45.64 24.21 -17.34
C ILE A 716 -46.33 24.09 -18.70
N GLY A 717 -45.79 24.73 -19.75
CA GLY A 717 -46.38 24.68 -21.10
C GLY A 717 -46.34 23.27 -21.69
N GLU A 718 -45.18 22.60 -21.62
CA GLU A 718 -45.00 21.24 -22.12
C GLU A 718 -45.88 20.24 -21.39
N MET A 719 -45.96 20.33 -20.06
CA MET A 719 -46.76 19.43 -19.23
C MET A 719 -48.27 19.68 -19.41
N ALA A 720 -48.69 20.92 -19.66
CA ALA A 720 -50.07 21.24 -20.00
C ALA A 720 -50.48 20.63 -21.35
N ALA A 721 -49.59 20.68 -22.35
CA ALA A 721 -49.80 20.02 -23.65
C ALA A 721 -49.84 18.48 -23.52
N LEU A 722 -48.98 17.88 -22.70
CA LEU A 722 -49.02 16.43 -22.46
C LEU A 722 -50.31 16.00 -21.72
N ARG A 723 -50.79 16.81 -20.77
CA ARG A 723 -52.06 16.56 -20.09
C ARG A 723 -53.27 16.74 -21.02
N SER A 724 -53.24 17.69 -21.96
CA SER A 724 -54.30 17.84 -22.97
C SER A 724 -54.32 16.70 -23.98
N LEU A 725 -53.16 16.08 -24.26
CA LEU A 725 -53.03 14.85 -25.05
C LEU A 725 -53.45 13.58 -24.29
N GLY A 726 -53.83 13.67 -23.01
CA GLY A 726 -54.44 12.59 -22.24
C GLY A 726 -53.58 11.99 -21.12
N LEU A 727 -52.42 12.55 -20.79
CA LEU A 727 -51.65 12.09 -19.63
C LEU A 727 -52.37 12.46 -18.31
N SER A 728 -52.52 11.48 -17.42
CA SER A 728 -53.08 11.72 -16.08
C SER A 728 -52.11 12.48 -15.18
N SER A 729 -52.62 13.20 -14.17
CA SER A 729 -51.80 13.95 -13.22
C SER A 729 -50.78 13.07 -12.48
N LYS A 730 -51.10 11.79 -12.23
CA LYS A 730 -50.18 10.82 -11.62
C LYS A 730 -49.04 10.44 -12.58
N GLN A 731 -49.35 10.27 -13.87
CA GLN A 731 -48.35 9.99 -14.90
C GLN A 731 -47.42 11.19 -15.15
N THR A 732 -47.94 12.42 -15.14
CA THR A 732 -47.13 13.64 -15.23
C THR A 732 -46.20 13.79 -14.03
N ALA A 733 -46.69 13.55 -12.81
CA ALA A 733 -45.86 13.57 -11.61
C ALA A 733 -44.78 12.48 -11.64
N GLY A 734 -45.12 11.26 -12.10
CA GLY A 734 -44.16 10.16 -12.29
C GLY A 734 -43.07 10.47 -13.33
N LEU A 735 -43.44 11.12 -14.43
CA LEU A 735 -42.51 11.55 -15.49
C LEU A 735 -41.44 12.50 -14.93
N ILE A 736 -41.86 13.54 -14.19
CA ILE A 736 -40.96 14.53 -13.58
C ILE A 736 -40.11 13.91 -12.47
N GLY A 737 -40.75 13.09 -11.63
CA GLY A 737 -40.05 12.38 -10.55
C GLY A 737 -38.93 11.51 -11.09
N LEU A 738 -39.19 10.74 -12.15
CA LEU A 738 -38.19 9.90 -12.80
C LEU A 738 -37.08 10.72 -13.46
N GLU A 739 -37.43 11.81 -14.15
CA GLU A 739 -36.48 12.71 -14.81
C GLU A 739 -35.44 13.24 -13.82
N HIS A 740 -35.89 13.77 -12.69
CA HIS A 740 -35.00 14.33 -11.68
C HIS A 740 -34.29 13.22 -10.87
N LEU A 741 -34.93 12.06 -10.67
CA LEU A 741 -34.29 10.92 -10.01
C LEU A 741 -33.11 10.41 -10.85
N MET A 742 -33.26 10.34 -12.17
CA MET A 742 -32.16 10.02 -13.09
C MET A 742 -31.04 11.08 -13.00
N VAL A 743 -31.38 12.37 -12.96
CA VAL A 743 -30.42 13.45 -12.75
C VAL A 743 -29.66 13.29 -11.43
N ALA A 744 -30.38 13.02 -10.34
CA ALA A 744 -29.77 12.80 -9.02
C ALA A 744 -28.86 11.57 -9.02
N PHE A 745 -29.33 10.45 -9.56
CA PHE A 745 -28.56 9.21 -9.65
C PHE A 745 -27.26 9.40 -10.43
N ILE A 746 -27.33 10.04 -11.61
CA ILE A 746 -26.15 10.28 -12.45
C ILE A 746 -25.21 11.28 -11.77
N GLY A 747 -25.73 12.39 -11.24
CA GLY A 747 -24.91 13.43 -10.63
C GLY A 747 -24.23 13.00 -9.35
N LEU A 748 -24.96 12.35 -8.45
CA LEU A 748 -24.38 11.80 -7.23
C LEU A 748 -23.43 10.65 -7.56
N GLY A 749 -23.78 9.75 -8.48
CA GLY A 749 -22.91 8.62 -8.86
C GLY A 749 -21.56 9.07 -9.45
N ILE A 750 -21.59 9.97 -10.44
CA ILE A 750 -20.37 10.49 -11.07
C ILE A 750 -19.58 11.34 -10.06
N GLY A 751 -20.25 12.15 -9.25
CA GLY A 751 -19.57 12.98 -8.26
C GLY A 751 -18.94 12.15 -7.13
N THR A 752 -19.62 11.15 -6.59
CA THR A 752 -19.05 10.21 -5.62
C THR A 752 -17.81 9.52 -6.18
N TRP A 753 -17.91 8.98 -7.40
CA TRP A 753 -16.78 8.36 -8.08
C TRP A 753 -15.62 9.35 -8.27
N ALA A 754 -15.91 10.55 -8.76
CA ALA A 754 -14.89 11.58 -8.96
C ALA A 754 -14.25 12.00 -7.63
N GLY A 755 -15.04 12.08 -6.55
CA GLY A 755 -14.59 12.33 -5.19
C GLY A 755 -13.54 11.33 -4.73
N PHE A 756 -13.80 10.03 -4.89
CA PHE A 756 -12.84 8.99 -4.52
C PHE A 756 -11.54 9.08 -5.34
N GLN A 757 -11.64 9.37 -6.64
CA GLN A 757 -10.46 9.56 -7.49
C GLN A 757 -9.65 10.77 -7.04
N MET A 758 -10.31 11.90 -6.77
CA MET A 758 -9.68 13.09 -6.23
C MET A 758 -9.01 12.83 -4.87
N SER A 759 -9.65 12.08 -3.97
CA SER A 759 -9.06 11.71 -2.67
C SER A 759 -7.80 10.88 -2.84
N ARG A 760 -7.82 9.89 -3.74
CA ARG A 760 -6.64 9.07 -4.04
C ARG A 760 -5.47 9.91 -4.55
N MET A 761 -5.74 10.87 -5.43
CA MET A 761 -4.72 11.80 -5.94
C MET A 761 -4.15 12.68 -4.83
N MET A 762 -5.03 13.26 -4.00
CA MET A 762 -4.61 14.15 -2.91
C MET A 762 -3.79 13.41 -1.85
N VAL A 763 -4.24 12.23 -1.40
CA VAL A 763 -3.53 11.45 -0.38
C VAL A 763 -2.14 11.03 -0.87
N SER A 764 -2.01 10.66 -2.15
CA SER A 764 -0.68 10.35 -2.73
C SER A 764 0.27 11.55 -2.77
N ALA A 765 -0.25 12.78 -2.69
CA ALA A 765 0.56 13.99 -2.62
C ALA A 765 1.13 14.26 -1.23
N VAL A 766 0.40 13.83 -0.19
CA VAL A 766 0.73 14.07 1.23
C VAL A 766 1.61 12.95 1.79
N THR A 767 2.17 12.07 0.94
CA THR A 767 3.04 10.95 1.35
C THR A 767 4.44 11.33 1.78
N LEU A 768 4.78 12.62 1.78
CA LEU A 768 6.06 13.12 2.27
C LEU A 768 5.88 13.65 3.69
N THR A 769 6.73 13.20 4.62
CA THR A 769 6.82 13.74 5.97
C THR A 769 7.32 15.19 5.93
N ASP A 770 7.20 15.93 7.03
CA ASP A 770 7.78 17.28 7.17
C ASP A 770 9.31 17.32 6.94
N SER A 771 9.95 16.14 6.95
CA SER A 771 11.37 15.90 6.68
C SER A 771 11.66 15.32 5.28
N GLY A 772 10.66 15.21 4.39
CA GLY A 772 10.80 14.70 3.02
C GLY A 772 10.88 13.17 2.88
N GLY A 773 10.68 12.41 3.96
CA GLY A 773 10.64 10.95 3.97
C GLY A 773 9.26 10.40 3.58
N ARG A 774 9.16 9.12 3.20
CA ARG A 774 7.84 8.50 2.95
C ARG A 774 7.08 8.28 4.26
N VAL A 775 5.77 8.51 4.24
CA VAL A 775 4.90 8.18 5.37
C VAL A 775 4.78 6.66 5.53
N LEU A 776 5.15 6.16 6.71
CA LEU A 776 5.03 4.76 7.12
C LEU A 776 4.10 4.66 8.35
N PRO A 777 3.08 3.78 8.33
CA PRO A 777 2.70 2.90 7.23
C PRO A 777 1.97 3.67 6.12
N PRO A 778 1.88 3.13 4.88
CA PRO A 778 1.16 3.79 3.80
C PRO A 778 -0.31 4.05 4.13
N PHE A 779 -0.86 5.15 3.64
CA PHE A 779 -2.27 5.51 3.85
C PHE A 779 -3.23 4.46 3.31
N VAL A 780 -4.28 4.18 4.08
CA VAL A 780 -5.47 3.48 3.60
C VAL A 780 -6.57 4.51 3.41
N LEU A 781 -7.13 4.58 2.20
CA LEU A 781 -8.25 5.48 1.93
C LEU A 781 -9.47 5.06 2.74
N THR A 782 -9.82 5.87 3.73
CA THR A 782 -11.00 5.66 4.57
C THR A 782 -11.94 6.84 4.46
N THR A 783 -13.23 6.56 4.32
CA THR A 783 -14.29 7.58 4.32
C THR A 783 -15.04 7.52 5.64
N ASP A 784 -15.16 8.67 6.30
CA ASP A 784 -15.99 8.79 7.49
C ASP A 784 -17.48 8.89 7.10
N TRP A 785 -18.15 7.73 7.14
CA TRP A 785 -19.57 7.60 6.89
C TRP A 785 -20.45 8.24 7.96
N THR A 786 -19.92 8.48 9.16
CA THR A 786 -20.67 9.15 10.23
C THR A 786 -20.98 10.60 9.86
N ILE A 787 -20.10 11.24 9.09
CA ILE A 787 -20.31 12.60 8.59
C ILE A 787 -20.88 12.61 7.17
N MET A 788 -20.42 11.71 6.29
CA MET A 788 -20.90 11.65 4.91
C MET A 788 -22.36 11.18 4.79
N GLY A 789 -22.80 10.24 5.63
CA GLY A 789 -24.16 9.72 5.63
C GLY A 789 -25.22 10.81 5.86
N PRO A 790 -25.12 11.61 6.94
CA PRO A 790 -25.99 12.76 7.17
C PRO A 790 -25.95 13.79 6.04
N LEU A 791 -24.79 14.03 5.42
CA LEU A 791 -24.67 14.94 4.27
C LEU A 791 -25.54 14.47 3.09
N TYR A 792 -25.43 13.20 2.70
CA TYR A 792 -26.31 12.63 1.67
C TYR A 792 -27.77 12.63 2.09
N GLY A 793 -28.06 12.39 3.37
CA GLY A 793 -29.40 12.50 3.94
C GLY A 793 -30.00 13.90 3.75
N VAL A 794 -29.25 14.96 4.07
CA VAL A 794 -29.66 16.35 3.87
C VAL A 794 -29.85 16.68 2.39
N LEU A 795 -28.92 16.27 1.53
CA LEU A 795 -29.03 16.46 0.07
C LEU A 795 -30.28 15.74 -0.49
N LEU A 796 -30.55 14.53 -0.03
CA LEU A 796 -31.74 13.77 -0.40
C LEU A 796 -33.03 14.46 0.09
N LEU A 797 -33.04 14.98 1.33
CA LEU A 797 -34.19 15.74 1.86
C LEU A 797 -34.45 17.02 1.06
N ILE A 798 -33.39 17.77 0.72
CA ILE A 798 -33.49 18.94 -0.17
C ILE A 798 -34.10 18.51 -1.50
N PHE A 799 -33.56 17.46 -2.12
CA PHE A 799 -34.03 16.94 -3.39
C PHE A 799 -35.50 16.50 -3.36
N VAL A 800 -35.90 15.70 -2.38
CA VAL A 800 -37.27 15.20 -2.21
C VAL A 800 -38.24 16.34 -1.89
N GLY A 801 -37.88 17.26 -0.99
CA GLY A 801 -38.72 18.42 -0.66
C GLY A 801 -38.95 19.33 -1.87
N ALA A 802 -37.91 19.50 -2.68
CA ALA A 802 -37.94 20.27 -3.90
C ALA A 802 -38.82 19.58 -4.98
N LEU A 803 -38.67 18.27 -5.17
CA LEU A 803 -39.54 17.46 -6.03
C LEU A 803 -41.00 17.49 -5.59
N TYR A 804 -41.26 17.38 -4.29
CA TYR A 804 -42.61 17.47 -3.74
C TYR A 804 -43.24 18.84 -4.00
N SER A 805 -42.49 19.92 -3.81
CA SER A 805 -42.93 21.28 -4.12
C SER A 805 -43.29 21.44 -5.59
N LEU A 806 -42.44 20.94 -6.50
CA LEU A 806 -42.68 20.97 -7.95
C LEU A 806 -43.92 20.15 -8.32
N GLY A 807 -44.00 18.90 -7.86
CA GLY A 807 -45.13 18.01 -8.14
C GLY A 807 -46.45 18.57 -7.66
N ARG A 808 -46.48 19.17 -6.46
CA ARG A 808 -47.67 19.83 -5.92
C ARG A 808 -48.11 21.03 -6.78
N ARG A 809 -47.17 21.88 -7.21
CA ARG A 809 -47.47 23.00 -8.11
C ARG A 809 -48.05 22.52 -9.44
N MET A 810 -47.52 21.44 -9.99
CA MET A 810 -47.96 20.90 -11.28
C MET A 810 -49.33 20.23 -11.25
N ILE A 811 -49.68 19.53 -10.17
CA ILE A 811 -50.99 18.88 -10.00
C ILE A 811 -52.12 19.92 -9.92
N HIS A 812 -51.87 21.08 -9.31
CA HIS A 812 -52.84 22.16 -9.12
C HIS A 812 -52.90 23.17 -10.28
N LEU A 813 -52.23 22.92 -11.42
CA LEU A 813 -52.34 23.77 -12.60
C LEU A 813 -53.73 23.65 -13.24
N ASP A 814 -54.40 24.79 -13.35
CA ASP A 814 -55.75 24.92 -13.89
C ASP A 814 -55.68 25.03 -15.43
N LEU A 815 -55.94 23.92 -16.13
CA LEU A 815 -55.79 23.78 -17.59
C LEU A 815 -56.58 24.84 -18.37
N HIS A 816 -57.69 25.33 -17.80
CA HIS A 816 -58.57 26.30 -18.43
C HIS A 816 -58.00 27.72 -18.50
N ARG A 817 -57.04 28.08 -17.63
CA ARG A 817 -56.39 29.41 -17.66
C ARG A 817 -55.28 29.49 -18.70
N LEU A 818 -54.60 28.38 -18.99
CA LEU A 818 -53.42 28.36 -19.88
C LEU A 818 -53.80 28.42 -21.36
N SER A 819 -54.92 27.81 -21.78
CA SER A 819 -55.38 27.84 -23.18
C SER A 819 -55.83 29.23 -23.66
N ARG A 820 -55.96 30.22 -22.76
CA ARG A 820 -56.32 31.61 -23.09
C ARG A 820 -55.12 32.54 -23.30
N PHE A 821 -53.91 32.15 -22.88
CA PHE A 821 -52.70 32.97 -23.02
C PHE A 821 -51.94 32.75 -24.33
N GLU A 822 -52.26 31.69 -25.08
CA GLU A 822 -51.62 31.35 -26.38
C GLU A 822 -52.52 31.60 -27.61
N GLY A 823 -53.72 32.16 -27.41
CA GLY A 823 -54.67 32.51 -28.48
C GLY A 823 -54.41 33.87 -29.11
#